data_AF-A0A1B8C3D2-F1
#
_entry.id   AF-A0A1B8C3D2-F1
#
_cell.length_a   1.000
_cell.length_b   1.000
_cell.length_c   1.000
_cell.angle_alpha   90.00
_cell.angle_beta   90.00
_cell.angle_gamma   90.00
#
_symmetry.space_group_name_H-M   'P 1'
#
loop_
_entity.id
_entity.type
_entity.pdbx_description
1 polymer ?
#
loop_
_entity_poly.entity_id
_entity_poly.type
_entity_poly.pdbx_seq_one_letter_code
_entity_poly.pdbx_strand_id
1 'polypeptide(L)'
;MPPTTLESLPAEILLQICEYLDRDYMASVVALARTSKYNYFAVTALLFRTIKFFVDTREKYFREVQECHDMLQRTGSFRHVHRLVVDGTAPFHDEDLDSDYHWDRPTISAKERGYSDQIFHWRALTDPDPFPDRTDAEFFHENNDNWRQLADLVNQLPALVDLIFACSSQFPLCLLQAIQHRGQCRLHISRFRLRRLNGPAMDSHEFMIASSPCLYSIGIRYRETYISHFHLIPESDREIPSYEREAAIRLVAGLAPNLKEVHIFQGPPSRFPYNRLEIMPPWKGSTVDNEKHELSQGSLRCLQLPNYYTISILRDLRVHNDFSILRTLQFKSGIDIKSLNFLTSCTFSSLTNLVLSLIIEQGYGAPPLPEDYCYAASGFLYSLPPLRSLTIGENVPQIILDSALDHHGSSLRKLHLYPQSGIHRILLEDIVHIGEHCPLLENLKLAIHRSKGDGAEVAAYKAIGSIPGLRRVSLNLLATKIAPHHETPSDLTTHPEIPNGPTCDEFDKLYFYDRFPPITLNDPGSFIPHNGQICEAFINNALDGALAQQVFWSIPSGKPDSSLPLERLKVQTTGGPVFYGFREPPGISEVMWEVSRSWEIKRNSRDDSRQEIVVRELKRKRWKRDNSALIPSIDRIFRTVWPAKLEEGVTNWWDDWHSWPLSTLDT
;
A
#
# COMPACT_ATOMS: atom_id res chain seq x y z
N MET A 1 33.87 -18.60 -37.07
CA MET A 1 33.86 -17.34 -36.29
C MET A 1 34.08 -17.71 -34.83
N PRO A 2 34.97 -17.04 -34.09
CA PRO A 2 35.08 -17.28 -32.65
C PRO A 2 33.73 -16.98 -31.99
N PRO A 3 33.32 -17.75 -30.97
CA PRO A 3 32.06 -17.49 -30.28
C PRO A 3 32.10 -16.09 -29.67
N THR A 4 31.17 -15.22 -30.08
CA THR A 4 30.93 -13.93 -29.43
C THR A 4 30.50 -14.19 -27.99
N THR A 5 31.40 -13.95 -27.04
CA THR A 5 31.10 -14.05 -25.61
C THR A 5 30.44 -12.76 -25.15
N LEU A 6 29.68 -12.81 -24.04
CA LEU A 6 29.09 -11.60 -23.47
C LEU A 6 30.16 -10.53 -23.15
N GLU A 7 31.38 -10.98 -22.83
CA GLU A 7 32.54 -10.14 -22.54
C GLU A 7 33.10 -9.42 -23.78
N SER A 8 32.76 -9.85 -25.00
CA SER A 8 33.13 -9.15 -26.23
C SER A 8 32.24 -7.94 -26.52
N LEU A 9 31.14 -7.76 -25.76
CA LEU A 9 30.28 -6.58 -25.91
C LEU A 9 30.94 -5.34 -25.28
N PRO A 10 30.76 -4.15 -25.89
CA PRO A 10 31.14 -2.89 -25.26
C PRO A 10 30.47 -2.74 -23.88
N ALA A 11 31.21 -2.14 -22.94
CA ALA A 11 30.74 -1.99 -21.55
C ALA A 11 29.42 -1.20 -21.46
N GLU A 12 29.18 -0.26 -22.37
CA GLU A 12 27.95 0.53 -22.45
C GLU A 12 26.73 -0.33 -22.79
N ILE A 13 26.90 -1.29 -23.71
CA ILE A 13 25.83 -2.21 -24.10
C ILE A 13 25.52 -3.17 -22.96
N LEU A 14 26.57 -3.69 -22.29
CA LEU A 14 26.40 -4.51 -21.09
C LEU A 14 25.69 -3.76 -19.98
N LEU A 15 26.06 -2.51 -19.75
CA LEU A 15 25.43 -1.66 -18.75
C LEU A 15 23.94 -1.44 -19.07
N GLN A 16 23.59 -1.11 -20.32
CA GLN A 16 22.20 -0.95 -20.74
C GLN A 16 21.38 -2.22 -20.52
N ILE A 17 21.91 -3.39 -20.89
CA ILE A 17 21.26 -4.68 -20.63
C ILE A 17 21.02 -4.86 -19.12
N CYS A 18 22.03 -4.54 -18.30
CA CYS A 18 21.93 -4.67 -16.85
C CYS A 18 21.01 -3.64 -16.19
N GLU A 19 20.83 -2.45 -16.77
CA GLU A 19 19.84 -1.46 -16.32
C GLU A 19 18.41 -1.98 -16.50
N TYR A 20 18.14 -2.67 -17.61
CA TYR A 20 16.86 -3.37 -17.78
C TYR A 20 16.66 -4.46 -16.72
N LEU A 21 17.71 -5.20 -16.38
CA LEU A 21 17.64 -6.24 -15.34
C LEU A 21 17.54 -5.66 -13.92
N ASP A 22 18.20 -4.55 -13.59
CA ASP A 22 18.18 -3.94 -12.26
C ASP A 22 16.76 -3.52 -11.82
N ARG A 23 15.95 -3.08 -12.79
CA ARG A 23 14.55 -2.71 -12.58
C ARG A 23 13.72 -3.85 -12.01
N ASP A 24 13.83 -5.05 -12.59
CA ASP A 24 12.90 -6.15 -12.33
C ASP A 24 13.56 -7.32 -11.58
N TYR A 25 14.88 -7.51 -11.71
CA TYR A 25 15.64 -8.68 -11.23
C TYR A 25 17.12 -8.39 -10.91
N MET A 26 17.39 -7.52 -9.93
CA MET A 26 18.77 -7.21 -9.48
C MET A 26 19.63 -8.43 -9.11
N ALA A 27 19.02 -9.54 -8.68
CA ALA A 27 19.75 -10.78 -8.43
C ALA A 27 20.50 -11.30 -9.68
N SER A 28 19.95 -11.09 -10.88
CA SER A 28 20.61 -11.44 -12.15
C SER A 28 21.83 -10.57 -12.42
N VAL A 29 21.77 -9.28 -12.09
CA VAL A 29 22.92 -8.37 -12.19
C VAL A 29 24.04 -8.81 -11.24
N VAL A 30 23.68 -9.19 -10.00
CA VAL A 30 24.64 -9.73 -9.01
C VAL A 30 25.24 -11.05 -9.49
N ALA A 31 24.44 -11.94 -10.06
CA ALA A 31 24.93 -13.21 -10.62
C ALA A 31 25.90 -12.98 -11.78
N LEU A 32 25.56 -12.06 -12.70
CA LEU A 32 26.44 -11.68 -13.80
C LEU A 32 27.76 -11.10 -13.29
N ALA A 33 27.74 -10.23 -12.28
CA ALA A 33 28.93 -9.66 -11.67
C ALA A 33 29.88 -10.72 -11.07
N ARG A 34 29.36 -11.89 -10.70
CA ARG A 34 30.16 -13.01 -10.17
C ARG A 34 30.82 -13.86 -11.24
N THR A 35 30.45 -13.71 -12.51
CA THR A 35 30.97 -14.56 -13.60
C THR A 35 32.40 -14.20 -14.02
N SER A 36 32.75 -12.91 -14.00
CA SER A 36 34.09 -12.45 -14.37
C SER A 36 34.40 -11.05 -13.85
N LYS A 37 35.70 -10.70 -13.82
CA LYS A 37 36.16 -9.37 -13.41
C LYS A 37 35.69 -8.27 -14.36
N TYR A 38 35.60 -8.56 -15.67
CA TYR A 38 35.11 -7.61 -16.67
C TYR A 38 33.64 -7.28 -16.43
N ASN A 39 32.80 -8.32 -16.27
CA ASN A 39 31.38 -8.14 -15.98
C ASN A 39 31.15 -7.44 -14.64
N TYR A 40 31.93 -7.79 -13.61
CA TYR A 40 31.92 -7.06 -12.33
C TYR A 40 32.17 -5.57 -12.54
N PHE A 41 33.24 -5.20 -13.25
CA PHE A 41 33.59 -3.80 -13.50
C PHE A 41 32.50 -3.07 -14.30
N ALA A 42 31.96 -3.71 -15.35
CA ALA A 42 30.93 -3.13 -16.20
C ALA A 42 29.64 -2.79 -15.42
N VAL A 43 29.26 -3.60 -14.43
CA VAL A 43 28.01 -3.42 -13.66
C VAL A 43 28.23 -2.83 -12.27
N THR A 44 29.48 -2.54 -11.88
CA THR A 44 29.80 -1.96 -10.56
C THR A 44 28.98 -0.70 -10.29
N ALA A 45 28.78 0.14 -11.31
CA ALA A 45 27.95 1.34 -11.19
C ALA A 45 26.51 1.04 -10.73
N LEU A 46 25.92 -0.07 -11.17
CA LEU A 46 24.57 -0.49 -10.78
C LEU A 46 24.54 -1.14 -9.41
N LEU A 47 25.55 -1.95 -9.06
CA LEU A 47 25.65 -2.65 -7.76
C LEU A 47 25.71 -1.69 -6.57
N PHE A 48 26.27 -0.50 -6.77
CA PHE A 48 26.42 0.52 -5.74
C PHE A 48 25.50 1.74 -5.96
N ARG A 49 24.66 1.73 -7.00
CA ARG A 49 23.78 2.87 -7.35
C ARG A 49 22.89 3.31 -6.20
N THR A 50 22.33 2.34 -5.47
CA THR A 50 21.47 2.57 -4.32
C THR A 50 22.03 1.81 -3.12
N ILE A 51 22.20 2.50 -2.01
CA ILE A 51 22.53 1.92 -0.71
C ILE A 51 21.37 2.12 0.25
N LYS A 52 21.14 1.15 1.13
CA LYS A 52 20.07 1.18 2.12
C LYS A 52 20.61 0.79 3.49
N PHE A 53 20.22 1.54 4.50
CA PHE A 53 20.42 1.21 5.92
C PHE A 53 19.06 1.01 6.58
N PHE A 54 18.96 -0.01 7.42
CA PHE A 54 17.79 -0.23 8.27
C PHE A 54 18.24 -0.04 9.73
N VAL A 55 17.80 1.08 10.31
CA VAL A 55 18.19 1.48 11.65
C VAL A 55 17.26 0.79 12.65
N ASP A 56 17.87 0.09 13.59
CA ASP A 56 17.19 -0.73 14.59
C ASP A 56 17.82 -0.42 15.95
N THR A 57 19.07 -0.86 16.15
CA THR A 57 19.93 -0.53 17.29
C THR A 57 21.11 0.33 16.86
N ARG A 58 21.75 0.99 17.84
CA ARG A 58 22.86 1.92 17.60
C ARG A 58 24.12 1.20 17.12
N GLU A 59 24.50 0.11 17.78
CA GLU A 59 25.70 -0.67 17.44
C GLU A 59 25.59 -1.28 16.04
N LYS A 60 24.42 -1.84 15.71
CA LYS A 60 24.15 -2.43 14.40
C LYS A 60 24.33 -1.39 13.32
N TYR A 61 23.67 -0.25 13.48
CA TYR A 61 23.73 0.85 12.52
C TYR A 61 25.17 1.35 12.29
N PHE A 62 25.96 1.56 13.34
CA PHE A 62 27.35 2.00 13.18
C PHE A 62 28.20 0.97 12.46
N ARG A 63 28.07 -0.31 12.80
CA ARG A 63 28.77 -1.40 12.11
C ARG A 63 28.40 -1.42 10.62
N GLU A 64 27.11 -1.33 10.28
CA GLU A 64 26.65 -1.34 8.89
C GLU A 64 27.16 -0.14 8.08
N VAL A 65 27.19 1.05 8.66
CA VAL A 65 27.72 2.25 8.00
C VAL A 65 29.23 2.10 7.75
N GLN A 66 29.99 1.61 8.73
CA GLN A 66 31.43 1.41 8.60
C GLN A 66 31.76 0.32 7.56
N GLU A 67 31.09 -0.84 7.61
CA GLU A 67 31.30 -1.91 6.63
C GLU A 67 30.94 -1.46 5.21
N CYS A 68 29.89 -0.64 5.07
CA CYS A 68 29.53 -0.04 3.80
C CYS A 68 30.61 0.93 3.29
N HIS A 69 31.14 1.79 4.18
CA HIS A 69 32.25 2.69 3.87
C HIS A 69 33.49 1.93 3.41
N ASP A 70 33.95 0.94 4.18
CA ASP A 70 35.13 0.13 3.86
C ASP A 70 34.95 -0.61 2.53
N MET A 71 33.75 -1.08 2.23
CA MET A 71 33.41 -1.72 0.97
C MET A 71 33.48 -0.74 -0.21
N LEU A 72 32.92 0.46 -0.06
CA LEU A 72 32.96 1.50 -1.11
C LEU A 72 34.40 1.98 -1.34
N GLN A 73 35.21 2.09 -0.28
CA GLN A 73 36.61 2.45 -0.37
C GLN A 73 37.42 1.38 -1.09
N ARG A 74 37.31 0.10 -0.68
CA ARG A 74 38.01 -1.02 -1.32
C ARG A 74 37.70 -1.16 -2.80
N THR A 75 36.48 -0.81 -3.21
CA THR A 75 36.03 -0.93 -4.61
C THR A 75 36.13 0.36 -5.41
N GLY A 76 36.52 1.49 -4.80
CA GLY A 76 36.52 2.80 -5.45
C GLY A 76 35.13 3.26 -5.92
N SER A 77 34.07 2.81 -5.23
CA SER A 77 32.69 2.91 -5.72
C SER A 77 31.89 4.09 -5.16
N PHE A 78 32.49 4.97 -4.36
CA PHE A 78 31.81 6.15 -3.81
C PHE A 78 31.12 7.01 -4.89
N ARG A 79 31.72 7.12 -6.07
CA ARG A 79 31.18 7.85 -7.24
C ARG A 79 29.95 7.22 -7.89
N HIS A 80 29.65 5.98 -7.57
CA HIS A 80 28.53 5.25 -8.17
C HIS A 80 27.27 5.36 -7.33
N VAL A 81 27.35 5.84 -6.09
CA VAL A 81 26.20 5.96 -5.20
C VAL A 81 25.38 7.19 -5.57
N HIS A 82 24.21 6.95 -6.18
CA HIS A 82 23.25 7.99 -6.56
C HIS A 82 22.12 8.15 -5.54
N ARG A 83 21.85 7.11 -4.74
CA ARG A 83 20.74 7.12 -3.81
C ARG A 83 21.07 6.45 -2.49
N LEU A 84 20.66 7.11 -1.41
CA LEU A 84 20.75 6.64 -0.05
C LEU A 84 19.35 6.50 0.54
N VAL A 85 19.02 5.32 1.05
CA VAL A 85 17.78 5.06 1.78
C VAL A 85 18.10 4.78 3.23
N VAL A 86 17.44 5.48 4.14
CA VAL A 86 17.54 5.25 5.58
C VAL A 86 16.13 4.97 6.09
N ASP A 87 15.92 3.79 6.68
CA ASP A 87 14.61 3.34 7.15
C ASP A 87 14.74 2.80 8.58
N GLY A 88 13.61 2.54 9.25
CA GLY A 88 13.57 1.91 10.58
C GLY A 88 13.28 2.87 11.74
N THR A 89 13.67 2.47 12.95
CA THR A 89 13.56 3.27 14.17
C THR A 89 14.86 4.03 14.42
N ALA A 90 14.84 5.11 15.19
CA ALA A 90 16.11 5.78 15.46
C ALA A 90 17.03 4.96 16.38
N PRO A 91 18.35 5.18 16.29
CA PRO A 91 19.35 4.38 16.99
C PRO A 91 19.41 4.82 18.46
N PHE A 92 18.42 4.41 19.25
CA PHE A 92 18.24 4.84 20.65
C PHE A 92 18.48 3.73 21.67
N HIS A 93 18.57 2.47 21.23
CA HIS A 93 18.79 1.33 22.10
C HIS A 93 20.17 0.75 21.83
N ASP A 94 20.96 0.69 22.90
CA ASP A 94 22.17 -0.10 22.99
C ASP A 94 21.72 -1.52 23.40
N GLU A 95 21.56 -2.41 22.43
CA GLU A 95 21.33 -3.83 22.69
C GLU A 95 22.56 -4.59 22.19
N ASP A 96 23.04 -5.53 23.01
CA ASP A 96 24.20 -6.34 22.67
C ASP A 96 23.95 -7.07 21.33
N LEU A 97 24.79 -6.76 20.35
CA LEU A 97 24.79 -7.47 19.08
C LEU A 97 25.15 -8.93 19.31
N ASP A 98 24.35 -9.83 18.73
CA ASP A 98 24.71 -11.24 18.61
C ASP A 98 26.14 -11.37 18.04
N SER A 99 26.98 -12.18 18.69
CA SER A 99 28.37 -12.38 18.28
C SER A 99 28.48 -12.93 16.85
N ASP A 100 27.41 -13.57 16.37
CA ASP A 100 27.32 -14.16 15.03
C ASP A 100 26.67 -13.22 14.01
N TYR A 101 26.44 -11.94 14.34
CA TYR A 101 25.83 -10.98 13.41
C TYR A 101 26.77 -10.64 12.24
N HIS A 102 26.38 -11.10 11.05
CA HIS A 102 26.94 -10.66 9.78
C HIS A 102 26.04 -9.63 9.12
N TRP A 103 26.63 -8.56 8.57
CA TRP A 103 25.88 -7.60 7.78
C TRP A 103 25.44 -8.23 6.46
N ASP A 104 24.13 -8.44 6.34
CA ASP A 104 23.49 -8.69 5.06
C ASP A 104 22.95 -7.38 4.49
N ARG A 105 23.28 -7.11 3.23
CA ARG A 105 22.74 -5.93 2.54
C ARG A 105 21.21 -5.97 2.58
N PRO A 106 20.54 -4.91 3.09
CA PRO A 106 19.09 -4.86 3.10
C PRO A 106 18.51 -5.03 1.70
N THR A 107 17.37 -5.73 1.61
CA THR A 107 16.66 -5.86 0.33
C THR A 107 16.15 -4.49 -0.13
N ILE A 108 16.59 -4.07 -1.32
CA ILE A 108 16.18 -2.81 -1.95
C ILE A 108 15.07 -3.11 -2.96
N SER A 109 13.94 -2.43 -2.81
CA SER A 109 12.81 -2.53 -3.75
C SER A 109 13.07 -1.74 -5.04
N ALA A 110 12.39 -2.11 -6.13
CA ALA A 110 12.44 -1.34 -7.38
C ALA A 110 12.01 0.12 -7.21
N LYS A 111 11.10 0.40 -6.26
CA LYS A 111 10.70 1.78 -5.90
C LYS A 111 11.87 2.56 -5.32
N GLU A 112 12.55 1.97 -4.34
CA GLU A 112 13.73 2.54 -3.72
C GLU A 112 14.88 2.71 -4.72
N ARG A 113 14.98 1.92 -5.79
CA ARG A 113 15.96 2.15 -6.88
C ARG A 113 15.56 3.24 -7.88
N GLY A 114 14.32 3.74 -7.83
CA GLY A 114 13.85 4.84 -8.67
C GLY A 114 12.94 4.44 -9.83
N TYR A 115 12.48 3.18 -9.86
CA TYR A 115 11.61 2.66 -10.93
C TYR A 115 10.10 2.78 -10.61
N SER A 116 9.71 3.74 -9.77
CA SER A 116 8.30 3.96 -9.39
C SER A 116 7.99 5.44 -9.21
N ASP A 117 6.78 5.85 -9.58
CA ASP A 117 6.24 7.21 -9.38
C ASP A 117 5.85 7.50 -7.92
N GLN A 118 6.16 6.61 -6.99
CA GLN A 118 5.85 6.74 -5.57
C GLN A 118 7.11 6.52 -4.77
N ILE A 119 7.57 7.56 -4.09
CA ILE A 119 8.77 7.53 -3.26
C ILE A 119 8.43 6.93 -1.87
N PHE A 120 7.27 7.25 -1.31
CA PHE A 120 6.85 6.75 0.01
C PHE A 120 5.86 5.57 -0.06
N HIS A 121 6.03 4.62 0.86
CA HIS A 121 5.13 3.46 0.99
C HIS A 121 4.10 3.68 2.11
N TRP A 122 2.80 3.65 1.76
CA TRP A 122 1.71 4.01 2.69
C TRP A 122 1.65 3.13 3.96
N ARG A 123 1.88 1.80 3.86
CA ARG A 123 1.80 0.89 5.02
C ARG A 123 2.85 1.16 6.09
N ALA A 124 4.03 1.65 5.71
CA ALA A 124 5.08 1.96 6.68
C ALA A 124 4.71 3.19 7.53
N LEU A 125 3.77 4.02 7.06
CA LEU A 125 3.36 5.26 7.71
C LEU A 125 2.17 5.08 8.65
N THR A 126 1.47 3.95 8.54
CA THR A 126 0.37 3.54 9.43
C THR A 126 0.83 2.67 10.60
N ASP A 127 2.09 2.21 10.60
CA ASP A 127 2.62 1.50 11.76
C ASP A 127 2.56 2.43 12.99
N PRO A 128 2.05 1.92 14.13
CA PRO A 128 2.02 2.69 15.36
C PRO A 128 3.45 3.10 15.70
N ASP A 129 3.65 4.39 15.98
CA ASP A 129 4.97 4.85 16.38
C ASP A 129 5.32 4.21 17.73
N PRO A 130 6.50 3.57 17.87
CA PRO A 130 6.90 2.98 19.14
C PRO A 130 7.06 4.03 20.26
N PHE A 131 7.18 5.32 19.93
CA PHE A 131 7.34 6.40 20.91
C PHE A 131 6.03 7.20 21.09
N PRO A 132 5.53 7.37 22.33
CA PRO A 132 4.44 8.30 22.60
C PRO A 132 4.87 9.75 22.32
N ASP A 133 3.92 10.59 21.91
CA ASP A 133 4.07 12.02 21.59
C ASP A 133 4.72 12.90 22.67
N ARG A 134 4.92 12.36 23.87
CA ARG A 134 5.43 13.04 25.05
C ARG A 134 6.97 13.01 25.17
N THR A 135 7.70 12.58 24.14
CA THR A 135 9.17 12.62 24.19
C THR A 135 9.67 14.04 23.86
N ASP A 136 10.30 14.67 24.86
CA ASP A 136 10.75 16.06 24.80
C ASP A 136 11.65 16.35 23.59
N ALA A 137 11.55 17.57 23.05
CA ALA A 137 12.39 18.02 21.94
C ALA A 137 13.90 17.87 22.25
N GLU A 138 14.28 18.02 23.53
CA GLU A 138 15.66 17.87 24.03
C GLU A 138 16.22 16.47 23.77
N PHE A 139 15.42 15.41 23.97
CA PHE A 139 15.83 14.01 23.71
C PHE A 139 16.28 13.78 22.26
N PHE A 140 15.81 14.58 21.31
CA PHE A 140 16.14 14.42 19.89
C PHE A 140 17.28 15.35 19.42
N HIS A 141 17.49 16.49 20.07
CA HIS A 141 18.65 17.35 19.80
C HIS A 141 19.96 16.72 20.31
N GLU A 142 19.91 16.01 21.44
CA GLU A 142 21.05 15.27 22.01
C GLU A 142 21.57 14.13 21.09
N ASN A 143 20.78 13.73 20.09
CA ASN A 143 21.05 12.59 19.24
C ASN A 143 21.64 12.91 17.85
N ASN A 144 22.00 14.17 17.57
CA ASN A 144 22.67 14.54 16.32
C ASN A 144 24.01 13.81 16.11
N ASP A 145 24.68 13.48 17.21
CA ASP A 145 25.98 12.81 17.20
C ASP A 145 25.91 11.36 16.72
N ASN A 146 24.77 10.69 16.93
CA ASN A 146 24.54 9.33 16.44
C ASN A 146 24.49 9.26 14.91
N TRP A 147 24.30 10.37 14.22
CA TRP A 147 24.21 10.42 12.77
C TRP A 147 25.50 10.89 12.08
N ARG A 148 26.54 11.26 12.84
CA ARG A 148 27.80 11.80 12.30
C ARG A 148 28.49 10.85 11.32
N GLN A 149 28.59 9.55 11.65
CA GLN A 149 29.24 8.59 10.75
C GLN A 149 28.56 8.51 9.37
N LEU A 150 27.22 8.60 9.34
CA LEU A 150 26.50 8.65 8.07
C LEU A 150 26.66 10.00 7.37
N ALA A 151 26.75 11.11 8.11
CA ALA A 151 27.06 12.42 7.52
C ALA A 151 28.46 12.42 6.87
N ASP A 152 29.45 11.82 7.52
CA ASP A 152 30.81 11.67 7.00
C ASP A 152 30.83 10.77 5.75
N LEU A 153 30.04 9.71 5.74
CA LEU A 153 29.84 8.90 4.54
C LEU A 153 29.19 9.74 3.42
N VAL A 154 28.10 10.47 3.69
CA VAL A 154 27.39 11.32 2.71
C VAL A 154 28.32 12.37 2.09
N ASN A 155 29.22 12.96 2.87
CA ASN A 155 30.23 13.89 2.36
C ASN A 155 31.17 13.24 1.33
N GLN A 156 31.39 11.93 1.41
CA GLN A 156 32.24 11.16 0.50
C GLN A 156 31.52 10.63 -0.75
N LEU A 157 30.22 10.87 -0.95
CA LEU A 157 29.45 10.31 -2.07
C LEU A 157 29.23 11.30 -3.23
N PRO A 158 30.22 11.63 -4.09
CA PRO A 158 30.15 12.78 -5.00
C PRO A 158 28.98 12.78 -6.00
N ALA A 159 28.37 11.63 -6.27
CA ALA A 159 27.24 11.51 -7.19
C ALA A 159 25.86 11.39 -6.51
N LEU A 160 25.74 11.61 -5.20
CA LEU A 160 24.48 11.45 -4.47
C LEU A 160 23.39 12.42 -4.98
N VAL A 161 22.33 11.86 -5.56
CA VAL A 161 21.16 12.59 -6.11
C VAL A 161 19.98 12.58 -5.15
N ASP A 162 19.71 11.46 -4.47
CA ASP A 162 18.54 11.29 -3.61
C ASP A 162 18.93 10.77 -2.23
N LEU A 163 18.45 11.45 -1.17
CA LEU A 163 18.45 10.93 0.20
C LEU A 163 16.99 10.73 0.63
N ILE A 164 16.61 9.46 0.81
CA ILE A 164 15.28 9.07 1.28
C ILE A 164 15.38 8.74 2.76
N PHE A 165 14.84 9.62 3.60
CA PHE A 165 14.80 9.47 5.03
C PHE A 165 13.42 9.01 5.48
N ALA A 166 13.35 7.75 5.86
CA ALA A 166 12.16 7.06 6.31
C ALA A 166 12.30 6.50 7.74
N CYS A 167 13.09 7.13 8.59
CA CYS A 167 13.09 6.81 10.02
C CYS A 167 11.90 7.45 10.76
N SER A 168 11.59 6.98 11.97
CA SER A 168 10.61 7.63 12.86
C SER A 168 11.14 8.86 13.59
N SER A 169 12.47 9.05 13.63
CA SER A 169 13.12 10.23 14.21
C SER A 169 12.99 11.49 13.36
N GLN A 170 13.31 12.63 13.96
CA GLN A 170 13.53 13.87 13.22
C GLN A 170 14.73 13.72 12.29
N PHE A 171 14.69 14.37 11.12
CA PHE A 171 15.85 14.42 10.24
C PHE A 171 17.03 15.14 10.95
N PRO A 172 18.23 14.56 11.05
CA PRO A 172 19.36 15.14 11.80
C PRO A 172 19.99 16.38 11.15
N LEU A 173 20.46 17.33 11.97
CA LEU A 173 21.15 18.55 11.51
C LEU A 173 22.46 18.25 10.76
N CYS A 174 23.27 17.31 11.25
CA CYS A 174 24.54 16.97 10.61
C CYS A 174 24.34 16.42 9.18
N LEU A 175 23.28 15.63 8.97
CA LEU A 175 22.90 15.15 7.63
C LEU A 175 22.39 16.28 6.75
N LEU A 176 21.60 17.20 7.31
CA LEU A 176 21.13 18.39 6.59
C LEU A 176 22.28 19.25 6.09
N GLN A 177 23.27 19.52 6.95
CA GLN A 177 24.47 20.26 6.58
C GLN A 177 25.28 19.53 5.49
N ALA A 178 25.48 18.22 5.64
CA ALA A 178 26.21 17.40 4.67
C ALA A 178 25.58 17.44 3.27
N ILE A 179 24.25 17.38 3.16
CA ILE A 179 23.57 17.48 1.85
C ILE A 179 23.51 18.92 1.32
N GLN A 180 23.37 19.93 2.18
CA GLN A 180 23.30 21.33 1.77
C GLN A 180 24.61 21.82 1.18
N HIS A 181 25.75 21.41 1.74
CA HIS A 181 27.08 21.73 1.19
C HIS A 181 27.26 21.27 -0.26
N ARG A 182 26.46 20.31 -0.72
CA ARG A 182 26.53 19.73 -2.06
C ARG A 182 25.58 20.41 -3.06
N GLY A 183 24.51 21.04 -2.59
CA GLY A 183 23.52 21.80 -3.37
C GLY A 183 22.65 21.00 -4.36
N GLN A 184 23.02 19.78 -4.75
CA GLN A 184 22.36 18.99 -5.80
C GLN A 184 21.53 17.81 -5.28
N CYS A 185 21.60 17.50 -3.99
CA CYS A 185 20.90 16.35 -3.40
C CYS A 185 19.44 16.69 -3.10
N ARG A 186 18.52 15.83 -3.55
CA ARG A 186 17.10 15.88 -3.22
C ARG A 186 16.83 15.10 -1.94
N LEU A 187 16.29 15.79 -0.96
CA LEU A 187 15.87 15.24 0.32
C LEU A 187 14.40 14.85 0.26
N HIS A 188 14.11 13.60 0.61
CA HIS A 188 12.77 13.05 0.74
C HIS A 188 12.55 12.59 2.17
N ILE A 189 11.62 13.22 2.90
CA ILE A 189 11.33 12.87 4.30
C ILE A 189 9.96 12.23 4.36
N SER A 190 9.87 10.95 4.74
CA SER A 190 8.59 10.22 4.73
C SER A 190 7.72 10.48 5.96
N ARG A 191 8.34 10.72 7.12
CA ARG A 191 7.69 10.95 8.42
C ARG A 191 8.16 12.28 9.02
N PHE A 192 7.80 13.38 8.38
CA PHE A 192 8.06 14.70 8.94
C PHE A 192 7.13 14.95 10.12
N ARG A 193 7.73 15.34 11.25
CA ARG A 193 7.01 15.81 12.43
C ARG A 193 7.43 17.23 12.74
N LEU A 194 6.44 18.03 13.08
CA LEU A 194 6.64 19.35 13.65
C LEU A 194 6.28 19.22 15.13
N ARG A 195 7.26 18.81 15.92
CA ARG A 195 7.12 18.36 17.31
C ARG A 195 6.86 19.54 18.25
N ARG A 196 7.14 20.78 17.82
CA ARG A 196 6.80 22.02 18.54
C ARG A 196 5.56 22.77 18.01
N LEU A 197 4.67 22.15 17.21
CA LEU A 197 3.38 22.81 16.85
C LEU A 197 2.45 23.01 18.05
N ASN A 198 2.78 22.38 19.18
CA ASN A 198 2.11 22.59 20.44
C ASN A 198 2.33 24.03 20.99
N GLY A 199 3.29 24.77 20.41
CA GLY A 199 3.51 26.20 20.63
C GLY A 199 3.28 27.02 19.36
N PRO A 200 3.06 28.34 19.48
CA PRO A 200 2.74 29.20 18.34
C PRO A 200 3.93 29.40 17.38
N ALA A 201 5.14 28.91 17.69
CA ALA A 201 6.34 29.11 16.88
C ALA A 201 7.08 27.82 16.52
N MET A 202 7.57 27.75 15.28
CA MET A 202 8.37 26.61 14.76
C MET A 202 9.76 26.58 15.41
N ASP A 203 10.27 25.40 15.75
CA ASP A 203 11.64 25.24 16.24
C ASP A 203 12.67 25.66 15.17
N SER A 204 13.83 26.19 15.58
CA SER A 204 14.88 26.61 14.65
C SER A 204 15.36 25.46 13.76
N HIS A 205 15.48 24.24 14.29
CA HIS A 205 15.87 23.07 13.52
C HIS A 205 14.79 22.67 12.51
N GLU A 206 13.53 22.66 12.93
CA GLU A 206 12.39 22.36 12.05
C GLU A 206 12.30 23.36 10.90
N PHE A 207 12.53 24.64 11.20
CA PHE A 207 12.58 25.70 10.21
C PHE A 207 13.73 25.51 9.21
N MET A 208 14.91 25.11 9.67
CA MET A 208 16.05 24.81 8.79
C MET A 208 15.76 23.65 7.82
N ILE A 209 15.05 22.62 8.27
CA ILE A 209 14.61 21.52 7.41
C ILE A 209 13.56 22.02 6.41
N ALA A 210 12.53 22.70 6.92
CA ALA A 210 11.40 23.19 6.14
C ALA A 210 11.82 24.20 5.06
N SER A 211 12.81 25.04 5.35
CA SER A 211 13.35 26.05 4.43
C SER A 211 14.47 25.54 3.52
N SER A 212 14.89 24.28 3.68
CA SER A 212 16.04 23.75 2.95
C SER A 212 15.76 23.68 1.44
N PRO A 213 16.67 24.20 0.59
CA PRO A 213 16.54 24.06 -0.86
C PRO A 213 16.73 22.61 -1.34
N CYS A 214 17.25 21.72 -0.50
CA CYS A 214 17.35 20.30 -0.80
C CYS A 214 16.00 19.58 -0.65
N LEU A 215 15.03 20.13 0.09
CA LEU A 215 13.76 19.47 0.38
C LEU A 215 12.91 19.34 -0.90
N TYR A 216 12.69 18.10 -1.34
CA TYR A 216 11.98 17.77 -2.59
C TYR A 216 10.63 17.11 -2.35
N SER A 217 10.55 16.19 -1.37
CA SER A 217 9.33 15.46 -1.02
C SER A 217 9.17 15.39 0.49
N ILE A 218 7.95 15.62 0.99
CA ILE A 218 7.66 15.60 2.41
C ILE A 218 6.37 14.84 2.71
N GLY A 219 6.44 13.99 3.73
CA GLY A 219 5.33 13.27 4.31
C GLY A 219 4.94 13.84 5.66
N ILE A 220 3.73 14.36 5.81
CA ILE A 220 3.23 15.01 7.02
C ILE A 220 2.14 14.14 7.63
N ARG A 221 2.30 13.77 8.91
CA ARG A 221 1.24 13.08 9.66
C ARG A 221 0.24 14.12 10.18
N TYR A 222 -0.97 14.11 9.63
CA TYR A 222 -2.09 14.93 10.01
C TYR A 222 -2.91 14.24 11.10
N ARG A 223 -3.08 14.93 12.23
CA ARG A 223 -4.05 14.56 13.26
C ARG A 223 -5.27 15.43 13.11
N GLU A 224 -6.34 14.83 12.62
CA GLU A 224 -7.62 15.50 12.71
C GLU A 224 -8.20 15.26 14.10
N THR A 225 -8.50 16.36 14.80
CA THR A 225 -9.30 16.35 16.02
C THR A 225 -10.71 15.88 15.66
N TYR A 226 -11.01 14.60 15.90
CA TYR A 226 -12.38 14.12 15.84
C TYR A 226 -13.17 14.74 17.01
N ILE A 227 -14.28 15.40 16.70
CA ILE A 227 -15.36 15.58 17.67
C ILE A 227 -16.05 14.22 17.76
N SER A 228 -15.56 13.33 18.61
CA SER A 228 -16.35 12.15 18.95
C SER A 228 -17.50 12.62 19.84
N HIS A 229 -18.74 12.39 19.41
CA HIS A 229 -19.95 12.69 20.20
C HIS A 229 -20.10 11.83 21.47
N PHE A 230 -19.14 10.95 21.78
CA PHE A 230 -19.07 10.27 23.07
C PHE A 230 -18.50 11.23 24.12
N HIS A 231 -19.38 12.03 24.70
CA HIS A 231 -19.11 12.74 25.95
C HIS A 231 -18.92 11.73 27.08
N LEU A 232 -17.86 11.93 27.91
CA LEU A 232 -17.70 11.56 29.34
C LEU A 232 -16.23 11.19 29.66
N ILE A 233 -15.32 12.17 29.69
CA ILE A 233 -14.06 12.06 30.46
C ILE A 233 -13.73 13.43 31.08
N PRO A 234 -13.27 13.53 32.34
CA PRO A 234 -12.99 14.81 33.01
C PRO A 234 -11.77 15.54 32.44
N GLU A 235 -11.84 16.86 32.51
CA GLU A 235 -10.84 17.86 32.17
C GLU A 235 -9.54 17.69 32.97
N SER A 236 -8.52 17.00 32.44
CA SER A 236 -7.18 17.08 33.02
C SER A 236 -5.98 16.90 32.08
N ASP A 237 -6.17 16.84 30.75
CA ASP A 237 -5.07 16.98 29.81
C ASP A 237 -5.23 18.31 29.04
N ARG A 238 -4.37 19.28 29.36
CA ARG A 238 -4.33 20.61 28.75
C ARG A 238 -4.35 20.49 27.22
N GLU A 239 -5.24 21.27 26.62
CA GLU A 239 -5.43 21.43 25.18
C GLU A 239 -4.12 21.85 24.52
N ILE A 240 -3.68 21.05 23.55
CA ILE A 240 -2.46 21.34 22.81
C ILE A 240 -2.81 21.70 21.36
N PRO A 241 -2.46 22.90 20.89
CA PRO A 241 -2.65 23.30 19.51
C PRO A 241 -1.93 22.40 18.48
N SER A 242 -2.59 22.14 17.36
CA SER A 242 -2.07 21.40 16.19
C SER A 242 -2.07 22.36 14.99
N TYR A 243 -0.91 22.64 14.38
CA TYR A 243 -0.79 23.55 13.22
C TYR A 243 -0.20 22.89 11.96
N GLU A 244 -0.40 21.57 11.80
CA GLU A 244 0.15 20.78 10.69
C GLU A 244 -0.40 21.26 9.33
N ARG A 245 -1.66 21.71 9.33
CA ARG A 245 -2.32 22.28 8.15
C ARG A 245 -1.61 23.54 7.68
N GLU A 246 -1.42 24.49 8.60
CA GLU A 246 -0.80 25.78 8.33
C GLU A 246 0.65 25.59 7.90
N ALA A 247 1.36 24.65 8.52
CA ALA A 247 2.72 24.31 8.13
C ALA A 247 2.79 23.70 6.73
N ALA A 248 1.87 22.80 6.36
CA ALA A 248 1.80 22.26 5.01
C ALA A 248 1.55 23.36 3.97
N ILE A 249 0.64 24.29 4.26
CA ILE A 249 0.37 25.43 3.37
C ILE A 249 1.61 26.32 3.23
N ARG A 250 2.31 26.64 4.32
CA ARG A 250 3.53 27.46 4.27
C ARG A 250 4.68 26.81 3.52
N LEU A 251 4.88 25.50 3.69
CA LEU A 251 5.84 24.73 2.89
C LEU A 251 5.60 24.91 1.39
N VAL A 252 4.33 24.87 0.98
CA VAL A 252 3.92 25.06 -0.42
C VAL A 252 4.00 26.52 -0.85
N ALA A 253 3.74 27.46 0.05
CA ALA A 253 3.76 28.91 -0.20
C ALA A 253 5.16 29.52 -0.31
N GLY A 254 6.19 28.71 -0.57
CA GLY A 254 7.54 29.18 -0.85
C GLY A 254 8.56 28.95 0.26
N LEU A 255 8.15 28.50 1.45
CA LEU A 255 9.11 28.17 2.50
C LEU A 255 10.09 27.10 2.00
N ALA A 256 9.60 26.09 1.28
CA ALA A 256 10.43 25.06 0.65
C ALA A 256 10.50 25.28 -0.89
N PRO A 257 11.51 25.98 -1.41
CA PRO A 257 11.51 26.48 -2.80
C PRO A 257 11.53 25.37 -3.87
N ASN A 258 12.11 24.21 -3.55
CA ASN A 258 12.24 23.08 -4.48
C ASN A 258 11.25 21.95 -4.22
N LEU A 259 10.28 22.14 -3.32
CA LEU A 259 9.29 21.13 -2.97
C LEU A 259 8.40 20.79 -4.17
N LYS A 260 8.36 19.49 -4.54
CA LYS A 260 7.53 18.97 -5.64
C LYS A 260 6.46 18.00 -5.18
N GLU A 261 6.61 17.40 -4.01
CA GLU A 261 5.71 16.35 -3.54
C GLU A 261 5.32 16.58 -2.08
N VAL A 262 4.02 16.66 -1.83
CA VAL A 262 3.45 16.75 -0.48
C VAL A 262 2.51 15.59 -0.27
N HIS A 263 2.78 14.83 0.78
CA HIS A 263 1.95 13.72 1.18
C HIS A 263 1.45 13.93 2.59
N ILE A 264 0.16 14.20 2.72
CA ILE A 264 -0.47 14.36 4.03
C ILE A 264 -1.18 13.05 4.36
N PHE A 265 -0.86 12.48 5.53
CA PHE A 265 -1.30 11.17 5.97
C PHE A 265 -2.13 11.29 7.24
N GLN A 266 -3.26 10.60 7.31
CA GLN A 266 -4.04 10.55 8.53
C GLN A 266 -3.38 9.65 9.57
N GLY A 267 -3.15 10.17 10.79
CA GLY A 267 -2.87 9.34 11.96
C GLY A 267 -4.12 8.59 12.44
N PRO A 268 -4.01 7.50 13.21
CA PRO A 268 -5.16 6.88 13.85
C PRO A 268 -5.93 7.94 14.64
N PRO A 269 -7.28 7.90 14.65
CA PRO A 269 -8.08 8.82 15.44
C PRO A 269 -7.55 8.83 16.88
N SER A 270 -7.27 10.02 17.41
CA SER A 270 -6.96 10.15 18.83
C SER A 270 -8.13 9.56 19.61
N ARG A 271 -7.85 8.75 20.63
CA ARG A 271 -8.89 8.14 21.49
C ARG A 271 -9.63 9.16 22.36
N PHE A 272 -9.27 10.44 22.27
CA PHE A 272 -9.83 11.51 23.06
C PHE A 272 -10.63 12.46 22.16
N PRO A 273 -11.94 12.63 22.40
CA PRO A 273 -12.72 13.69 21.77
C PRO A 273 -12.20 15.05 22.22
N TYR A 274 -11.96 15.96 21.27
CA TYR A 274 -11.58 17.34 21.57
C TYR A 274 -12.82 18.24 21.49
N ASN A 275 -13.05 19.06 22.51
CA ASN A 275 -14.06 20.12 22.44
C ASN A 275 -13.48 21.30 21.64
N ARG A 276 -14.01 21.52 20.43
CA ARG A 276 -13.65 22.66 19.58
C ARG A 276 -14.49 23.88 19.99
N LEU A 277 -14.17 24.55 21.10
CA LEU A 277 -14.81 25.82 21.46
C LEU A 277 -13.86 26.94 21.91
N GLU A 278 -12.55 26.71 22.06
CA GLU A 278 -11.60 27.80 22.29
C GLU A 278 -10.88 28.22 21.00
N ILE A 279 -10.83 29.53 20.78
CA ILE A 279 -10.16 30.17 19.64
C ILE A 279 -8.67 29.87 19.75
N MET A 280 -8.18 28.91 18.97
CA MET A 280 -6.75 28.61 18.89
C MET A 280 -6.01 29.89 18.50
N PRO A 281 -4.90 30.25 19.19
CA PRO A 281 -4.13 31.41 18.80
C PRO A 281 -3.62 31.23 17.36
N PRO A 282 -3.52 32.29 16.56
CA PRO A 282 -3.02 32.19 15.19
C PRO A 282 -1.59 31.66 15.21
N TRP A 283 -1.27 30.73 14.30
CA TRP A 283 0.08 30.22 14.17
C TRP A 283 1.05 31.36 13.82
N LYS A 284 1.99 31.66 14.72
CA LYS A 284 2.93 32.79 14.57
C LYS A 284 4.10 32.45 13.66
N GLY A 285 4.26 31.19 13.25
CA GLY A 285 5.38 30.77 12.40
C GLY A 285 6.72 30.79 13.11
N SER A 286 7.82 30.87 12.36
CA SER A 286 9.09 31.30 12.98
C SER A 286 9.06 32.81 13.22
N THR A 287 9.66 33.30 14.31
CA THR A 287 9.88 34.74 14.53
C THR A 287 10.71 35.38 13.40
N VAL A 288 11.45 34.57 12.64
CA VAL A 288 12.22 34.95 11.44
C VAL A 288 11.34 35.15 10.20
N ASP A 289 10.14 34.56 10.17
CA ASP A 289 9.23 34.50 9.02
C ASP A 289 8.44 35.81 8.84
N ASN A 290 8.16 36.52 9.94
CA ASN A 290 7.24 37.66 9.94
C ASN A 290 7.79 38.95 9.30
N GLU A 291 9.05 39.00 8.89
CA GLU A 291 9.64 40.24 8.34
C GLU A 291 10.12 40.16 6.89
N LYS A 292 10.26 38.99 6.25
CA LYS A 292 11.06 38.90 4.99
C LYS A 292 10.65 37.92 3.88
N HIS A 293 9.66 37.04 4.06
CA HIS A 293 9.26 36.12 2.99
C HIS A 293 7.94 36.52 2.34
N GLU A 294 8.02 37.14 1.15
CA GLU A 294 6.86 37.24 0.27
C GLU A 294 6.41 35.81 -0.11
N LEU A 295 5.15 35.49 0.18
CA LEU A 295 4.56 34.20 -0.17
C LEU A 295 4.68 34.04 -1.69
N SER A 296 5.37 32.98 -2.12
CA SER A 296 5.62 32.69 -3.53
C SER A 296 4.72 31.56 -4.02
N GLN A 297 4.58 31.41 -5.34
CA GLN A 297 3.91 30.24 -5.89
C GLN A 297 4.82 29.02 -5.82
N GLY A 298 4.33 27.99 -5.13
CA GLY A 298 4.90 26.65 -5.14
C GLY A 298 4.73 25.97 -6.49
N SER A 299 5.39 24.82 -6.64
CA SER A 299 5.44 24.08 -7.91
C SER A 299 5.26 22.57 -7.74
N LEU A 300 4.32 22.20 -6.87
CA LEU A 300 3.98 20.80 -6.60
C LEU A 300 3.55 20.07 -7.88
N ARG A 301 4.02 18.83 -7.99
CA ARG A 301 3.65 17.85 -9.03
C ARG A 301 2.87 16.67 -8.46
N CYS A 302 3.01 16.40 -7.16
CA CYS A 302 2.26 15.37 -6.46
C CYS A 302 1.62 15.95 -5.20
N LEU A 303 0.31 15.75 -5.06
CA LEU A 303 -0.46 16.09 -3.88
C LEU A 303 -1.23 14.86 -3.39
N GLN A 304 -1.01 14.48 -2.15
CA GLN A 304 -1.84 13.51 -1.45
C GLN A 304 -2.44 14.17 -0.21
N LEU A 305 -3.76 14.05 -0.04
CA LEU A 305 -4.50 14.64 1.08
C LEU A 305 -5.16 13.55 1.94
N PRO A 306 -5.37 13.83 3.25
CA PRO A 306 -6.06 12.92 4.17
C PRO A 306 -7.58 13.17 4.16
N ASN A 307 -8.35 12.15 4.58
CA ASN A 307 -9.75 12.18 5.03
C ASN A 307 -10.81 12.90 4.16
N TYR A 308 -12.08 12.78 4.58
CA TYR A 308 -13.19 13.65 4.16
C TYR A 308 -12.97 15.05 4.73
N TYR A 309 -13.49 16.10 4.08
CA TYR A 309 -13.39 17.52 4.49
C TYR A 309 -12.09 18.25 4.12
N THR A 310 -11.56 17.98 2.93
CA THR A 310 -10.33 18.60 2.43
C THR A 310 -10.52 19.98 1.76
N ILE A 311 -11.75 20.47 1.62
CA ILE A 311 -12.00 21.69 0.84
C ILE A 311 -11.24 22.91 1.38
N SER A 312 -11.10 23.03 2.71
CA SER A 312 -10.40 24.17 3.30
C SER A 312 -8.91 24.15 2.92
N ILE A 313 -8.23 23.01 3.08
CA ILE A 313 -6.81 22.88 2.74
C ILE A 313 -6.60 22.98 1.21
N LEU A 314 -7.53 22.44 0.40
CA LEU A 314 -7.48 22.54 -1.05
C LEU A 314 -7.55 23.99 -1.55
N ARG A 315 -8.42 24.81 -0.94
CA ARG A 315 -8.54 26.22 -1.28
C ARG A 315 -7.25 26.97 -0.97
N ASP A 316 -6.70 26.78 0.22
CA ASP A 316 -5.47 27.47 0.63
C ASP A 316 -4.26 27.00 -0.21
N LEU A 317 -4.16 25.71 -0.50
CA LEU A 317 -3.13 25.19 -1.39
C LEU A 317 -3.24 25.75 -2.81
N ARG A 318 -4.47 25.93 -3.34
CA ARG A 318 -4.69 26.50 -4.68
C ARG A 318 -4.25 27.97 -4.76
N VAL A 319 -4.31 28.74 -3.67
CA VAL A 319 -3.80 30.13 -3.63
C VAL A 319 -2.28 30.16 -3.91
N HIS A 320 -1.57 29.14 -3.42
CA HIS A 320 -0.11 29.08 -3.46
C HIS A 320 0.43 28.10 -4.50
N ASN A 321 -0.42 27.45 -5.28
CA ASN A 321 -0.01 26.43 -6.24
C ASN A 321 -0.95 26.37 -7.44
N ASP A 322 -0.38 26.44 -8.63
CA ASP A 322 -1.12 26.18 -9.86
C ASP A 322 -1.35 24.67 -10.05
N PHE A 323 -2.61 24.24 -9.94
CA PHE A 323 -2.97 22.83 -10.11
C PHE A 323 -2.79 22.33 -11.56
N SER A 324 -2.58 23.20 -12.55
CA SER A 324 -2.37 22.81 -13.95
C SER A 324 -1.09 21.97 -14.16
N ILE A 325 -0.10 22.13 -13.27
CA ILE A 325 1.18 21.41 -13.30
C ILE A 325 1.18 20.12 -12.48
N LEU A 326 0.12 19.83 -11.72
CA LEU A 326 -0.01 18.59 -10.95
C LEU A 326 -0.06 17.40 -11.91
N ARG A 327 0.74 16.38 -11.61
CA ARG A 327 0.80 15.10 -12.34
C ARG A 327 0.10 13.97 -11.61
N THR A 328 0.06 14.07 -10.28
CA THR A 328 -0.48 13.04 -9.40
C THR A 328 -1.33 13.68 -8.31
N LEU A 329 -2.58 13.22 -8.19
CA LEU A 329 -3.52 13.63 -7.16
C LEU A 329 -4.08 12.39 -6.44
N GLN A 330 -4.07 12.39 -5.11
CA GLN A 330 -4.42 11.20 -4.33
C GLN A 330 -5.30 11.52 -3.11
N PHE A 331 -6.48 10.91 -3.08
CA PHE A 331 -7.46 10.90 -1.99
C PHE A 331 -7.67 9.46 -1.52
N LYS A 332 -6.73 8.95 -0.73
CA LYS A 332 -6.73 7.53 -0.29
C LYS A 332 -7.73 7.22 0.81
N SER A 333 -8.07 8.23 1.60
CA SER A 333 -8.98 8.11 2.75
C SER A 333 -10.32 8.81 2.48
N GLY A 334 -10.68 8.97 1.20
CA GLY A 334 -11.95 9.56 0.80
C GLY A 334 -11.93 11.04 0.43
N ILE A 335 -13.06 11.54 -0.08
CA ILE A 335 -13.29 12.95 -0.41
C ILE A 335 -14.78 13.29 -0.28
N ASP A 336 -15.11 14.51 0.18
CA ASP A 336 -16.49 14.98 0.29
C ASP A 336 -16.98 15.69 -1.00
N ILE A 337 -18.31 15.80 -1.14
CA ILE A 337 -18.97 16.40 -2.31
C ILE A 337 -18.55 17.85 -2.56
N LYS A 338 -18.30 18.65 -1.51
CA LYS A 338 -17.92 20.07 -1.66
C LYS A 338 -16.51 20.16 -2.24
N SER A 339 -15.60 19.30 -1.77
CA SER A 339 -14.25 19.18 -2.30
C SER A 339 -14.24 18.73 -3.76
N LEU A 340 -15.06 17.74 -4.14
CA LEU A 340 -15.21 17.31 -5.54
C LEU A 340 -15.66 18.47 -6.44
N ASN A 341 -16.73 19.17 -6.06
CA ASN A 341 -17.25 20.31 -6.82
C ASN A 341 -16.23 21.45 -6.96
N PHE A 342 -15.45 21.71 -5.91
CA PHE A 342 -14.34 22.67 -6.00
C PHE A 342 -13.27 22.22 -6.98
N LEU A 343 -12.88 20.94 -6.97
CA LEU A 343 -11.87 20.41 -7.88
C LEU A 343 -12.32 20.45 -9.34
N THR A 344 -13.61 20.24 -9.62
CA THR A 344 -14.17 20.41 -10.97
C THR A 344 -13.99 21.83 -11.51
N SER A 345 -13.88 22.84 -10.63
CA SER A 345 -13.57 24.23 -11.02
C SER A 345 -12.06 24.52 -11.18
N CYS A 346 -11.19 23.54 -10.94
CA CYS A 346 -9.75 23.64 -11.13
C CYS A 346 -9.34 23.19 -12.53
N THR A 347 -8.13 23.58 -12.96
CA THR A 347 -7.51 23.09 -14.19
C THR A 347 -6.39 22.12 -13.85
N PHE A 348 -6.36 20.96 -14.51
CA PHE A 348 -5.43 19.86 -14.24
C PHE A 348 -4.71 19.38 -15.51
N SER A 349 -4.22 20.30 -16.35
CA SER A 349 -3.71 20.00 -17.70
C SER A 349 -2.59 18.95 -17.76
N SER A 350 -1.79 18.81 -16.70
CA SER A 350 -0.67 17.84 -16.62
C SER A 350 -1.01 16.54 -15.89
N LEU A 351 -2.25 16.37 -15.41
CA LEU A 351 -2.61 15.26 -14.53
C LEU A 351 -2.65 13.95 -15.31
N THR A 352 -1.98 12.94 -14.77
CA THR A 352 -1.87 11.61 -15.40
C THR A 352 -2.19 10.47 -14.44
N ASN A 353 -2.13 10.72 -13.13
CA ASN A 353 -2.36 9.73 -12.09
C ASN A 353 -3.39 10.24 -11.09
N LEU A 354 -4.49 9.50 -10.94
CA LEU A 354 -5.52 9.76 -9.92
C LEU A 354 -5.70 8.55 -9.01
N VAL A 355 -5.78 8.81 -7.71
CA VAL A 355 -6.24 7.86 -6.69
C VAL A 355 -7.43 8.49 -5.99
N LEU A 356 -8.60 7.86 -6.07
CA LEU A 356 -9.84 8.36 -5.51
C LEU A 356 -10.54 7.24 -4.75
N SER A 357 -10.61 7.33 -3.42
CA SER A 357 -11.45 6.43 -2.62
C SER A 357 -12.84 7.04 -2.45
N LEU A 358 -13.90 6.28 -2.73
CA LEU A 358 -15.30 6.71 -2.62
C LEU A 358 -15.90 6.19 -1.32
N ILE A 359 -15.81 6.98 -0.25
CA ILE A 359 -16.34 6.62 1.06
C ILE A 359 -17.09 7.85 1.58
N ILE A 360 -18.13 7.65 2.38
CA ILE A 360 -18.88 8.75 3.01
C ILE A 360 -18.95 8.53 4.52
N GLU A 361 -19.04 7.28 4.99
CA GLU A 361 -19.01 6.91 6.41
C GLU A 361 -18.24 5.59 6.62
N GLN A 362 -17.47 5.49 7.70
CA GLN A 362 -16.76 4.25 8.06
C GLN A 362 -17.69 3.36 8.90
N GLY A 363 -18.18 2.26 8.33
CA GLY A 363 -18.95 1.26 9.06
C GLY A 363 -19.40 0.09 8.19
N TYR A 364 -19.58 -1.08 8.79
CA TYR A 364 -20.32 -2.18 8.16
C TYR A 364 -21.78 -1.72 7.98
N GLY A 365 -22.33 -1.88 6.78
CA GLY A 365 -23.69 -1.46 6.47
C GLY A 365 -23.87 0.02 6.10
N ALA A 366 -22.81 0.73 5.69
CA ALA A 366 -22.96 2.08 5.14
C ALA A 366 -23.92 2.07 3.94
N PRO A 367 -24.86 3.03 3.85
CA PRO A 367 -25.80 3.10 2.74
C PRO A 367 -25.07 3.26 1.40
N PRO A 368 -25.72 2.92 0.28
CA PRO A 368 -25.19 3.24 -1.05
C PRO A 368 -24.83 4.73 -1.14
N LEU A 369 -23.81 5.04 -1.94
CA LEU A 369 -23.38 6.42 -2.15
C LEU A 369 -24.59 7.25 -2.67
N PRO A 370 -24.89 8.42 -2.07
CA PRO A 370 -25.95 9.30 -2.53
C PRO A 370 -25.75 9.67 -4.00
N GLU A 371 -26.87 9.80 -4.72
CA GLU A 371 -26.86 10.09 -6.17
C GLU A 371 -26.06 11.37 -6.49
N ASP A 372 -26.26 12.44 -5.71
CA ASP A 372 -25.55 13.70 -5.83
C ASP A 372 -24.02 13.54 -5.71
N TYR A 373 -23.56 12.62 -4.87
CA TYR A 373 -22.15 12.32 -4.71
C TYR A 373 -21.60 11.63 -5.96
N CYS A 374 -22.35 10.67 -6.49
CA CYS A 374 -21.99 9.98 -7.74
C CYS A 374 -21.88 10.98 -8.90
N TYR A 375 -22.84 11.90 -9.05
CA TYR A 375 -22.76 12.94 -10.07
C TYR A 375 -21.57 13.88 -9.89
N ALA A 376 -21.26 14.28 -8.66
CA ALA A 376 -20.10 15.13 -8.38
C ALA A 376 -18.78 14.41 -8.71
N ALA A 377 -18.66 13.13 -8.37
CA ALA A 377 -17.48 12.32 -8.66
C ALA A 377 -17.33 12.05 -10.17
N SER A 378 -18.41 11.69 -10.87
CA SER A 378 -18.42 11.59 -12.34
C SER A 378 -18.05 12.91 -13.01
N GLY A 379 -18.66 14.02 -12.60
CA GLY A 379 -18.37 15.36 -13.12
C GLY A 379 -16.91 15.75 -12.92
N PHE A 380 -16.32 15.39 -11.77
CA PHE A 380 -14.89 15.57 -11.55
C PHE A 380 -14.05 14.74 -12.52
N LEU A 381 -14.34 13.44 -12.72
CA LEU A 381 -13.61 12.60 -13.67
C LEU A 381 -13.64 13.18 -15.10
N TYR A 382 -14.80 13.60 -15.58
CA TYR A 382 -14.95 14.23 -16.90
C TYR A 382 -14.19 15.56 -17.04
N SER A 383 -13.97 16.28 -15.95
CA SER A 383 -13.21 17.54 -15.97
C SER A 383 -11.70 17.35 -16.17
N LEU A 384 -11.19 16.13 -16.00
CA LEU A 384 -9.76 15.82 -16.08
C LEU A 384 -9.33 15.48 -17.51
N PRO A 385 -8.05 15.70 -17.87
CA PRO A 385 -7.52 15.13 -19.10
C PRO A 385 -7.51 13.58 -19.06
N PRO A 386 -7.44 12.90 -20.22
CA PRO A 386 -7.32 11.44 -20.26
C PRO A 386 -6.14 10.91 -19.42
N LEU A 387 -6.47 10.10 -18.41
CA LEU A 387 -5.53 9.64 -17.39
C LEU A 387 -4.77 8.38 -17.83
N ARG A 388 -3.51 8.24 -17.40
CA ARG A 388 -2.70 7.03 -17.64
C ARG A 388 -2.83 5.99 -16.53
N SER A 389 -3.04 6.44 -15.30
CA SER A 389 -3.25 5.57 -14.14
C SER A 389 -4.47 6.06 -13.37
N LEU A 390 -5.48 5.21 -13.28
CA LEU A 390 -6.64 5.44 -12.44
C LEU A 390 -6.73 4.38 -11.35
N THR A 391 -7.09 4.87 -10.19
CA THR A 391 -7.35 4.08 -9.02
C THR A 391 -8.67 4.58 -8.45
N ILE A 392 -9.64 3.68 -8.35
CA ILE A 392 -10.88 3.95 -7.65
C ILE A 392 -10.97 2.93 -6.51
N GLY A 393 -10.90 3.45 -5.30
CA GLY A 393 -11.08 2.66 -4.10
C GLY A 393 -12.53 2.68 -3.66
N GLU A 394 -12.88 1.63 -2.94
CA GLU A 394 -14.15 1.43 -2.25
C GLU A 394 -15.28 1.12 -3.23
N ASN A 395 -16.49 0.93 -2.72
CA ASN A 395 -17.63 0.57 -3.54
C ASN A 395 -17.72 1.52 -4.76
N VAL A 396 -17.51 0.98 -5.98
CA VAL A 396 -17.53 1.73 -7.24
C VAL A 396 -18.90 1.53 -7.90
N PRO A 397 -19.81 2.53 -7.86
CA PRO A 397 -21.08 2.44 -8.56
C PRO A 397 -20.87 2.39 -10.08
N GLN A 398 -21.80 1.75 -10.79
CA GLN A 398 -21.72 1.59 -12.24
C GLN A 398 -21.52 2.92 -12.97
N ILE A 399 -22.28 3.95 -12.59
CA ILE A 399 -22.17 5.31 -13.17
C ILE A 399 -20.74 5.87 -13.11
N ILE A 400 -19.99 5.58 -12.04
CA ILE A 400 -18.60 6.02 -11.90
C ILE A 400 -17.66 5.17 -12.75
N LEU A 401 -17.89 3.86 -12.80
CA LEU A 401 -17.13 2.95 -13.64
C LEU A 401 -17.26 3.34 -15.12
N ASP A 402 -18.49 3.50 -15.61
CA ASP A 402 -18.78 3.90 -16.99
C ASP A 402 -18.13 5.26 -17.30
N SER A 403 -18.32 6.26 -16.43
CA SER A 403 -17.70 7.58 -16.59
C SER A 403 -16.17 7.51 -16.70
N ALA A 404 -15.54 6.62 -15.91
CA ALA A 404 -14.10 6.42 -15.94
C ALA A 404 -13.63 5.75 -17.23
N LEU A 405 -14.36 4.73 -17.71
CA LEU A 405 -14.01 3.96 -18.90
C LEU A 405 -14.24 4.77 -20.18
N ASP A 406 -15.39 5.44 -20.30
CA ASP A 406 -15.76 6.24 -21.46
C ASP A 406 -14.76 7.37 -21.72
N HIS A 407 -14.34 8.07 -20.66
CA HIS A 407 -13.49 9.25 -20.80
C HIS A 407 -11.99 8.94 -20.76
N HIS A 408 -11.56 7.99 -19.93
CA HIS A 408 -10.13 7.72 -19.72
C HIS A 408 -9.63 6.44 -20.38
N GLY A 409 -10.52 5.49 -20.70
CA GLY A 409 -10.21 4.12 -21.13
C GLY A 409 -9.14 4.03 -22.21
N SER A 410 -9.28 4.82 -23.27
CA SER A 410 -8.35 4.82 -24.42
C SER A 410 -6.90 5.16 -24.08
N SER A 411 -6.66 5.84 -22.95
CA SER A 411 -5.34 6.28 -22.49
C SER A 411 -4.81 5.51 -21.26
N LEU A 412 -5.67 4.73 -20.60
CA LEU A 412 -5.34 4.02 -19.37
C LEU A 412 -4.35 2.89 -19.62
N ARG A 413 -3.25 2.91 -18.86
CA ARG A 413 -2.27 1.81 -18.77
C ARG A 413 -2.37 1.07 -17.44
N LYS A 414 -2.97 1.69 -16.43
CA LYS A 414 -3.19 1.12 -15.11
C LYS A 414 -4.59 1.46 -14.61
N LEU A 415 -5.36 0.44 -14.29
CA LEU A 415 -6.69 0.55 -13.70
C LEU A 415 -6.76 -0.34 -12.47
N HIS A 416 -6.92 0.27 -11.31
CA HIS A 416 -7.06 -0.46 -10.06
C HIS A 416 -8.41 -0.14 -9.41
N LEU A 417 -9.23 -1.18 -9.23
CA LEU A 417 -10.49 -1.14 -8.50
C LEU A 417 -10.32 -1.97 -7.22
N TYR A 418 -10.51 -1.36 -6.05
CA TYR A 418 -10.38 -2.07 -4.77
C TYR A 418 -11.56 -1.82 -3.84
N PRO A 419 -12.47 -2.79 -3.66
CA PRO A 419 -13.45 -2.71 -2.58
C PRO A 419 -12.77 -3.03 -1.24
N GLN A 420 -12.92 -2.18 -0.23
CA GLN A 420 -12.46 -2.49 1.14
C GLN A 420 -13.51 -3.33 1.89
N SER A 421 -14.79 -3.23 1.50
CA SER A 421 -15.91 -3.83 2.25
C SER A 421 -16.35 -5.22 1.78
N GLY A 422 -15.82 -5.77 0.68
CA GLY A 422 -16.25 -7.08 0.17
C GLY A 422 -17.71 -7.15 -0.31
N ILE A 423 -18.44 -6.03 -0.29
CA ILE A 423 -19.87 -5.94 -0.62
C ILE A 423 -20.09 -5.80 -2.13
N HIS A 424 -19.16 -5.20 -2.87
CA HIS A 424 -19.30 -5.03 -4.32
C HIS A 424 -18.29 -5.88 -5.09
N ARG A 425 -18.83 -6.53 -6.12
CA ARG A 425 -18.19 -7.55 -6.94
C ARG A 425 -18.14 -7.00 -8.36
N ILE A 426 -16.96 -7.01 -8.96
CA ILE A 426 -16.85 -6.76 -10.40
C ILE A 426 -17.45 -7.98 -11.10
N LEU A 427 -18.49 -7.75 -11.90
CA LEU A 427 -19.19 -8.78 -12.65
C LEU A 427 -18.44 -9.11 -13.94
N LEU A 428 -18.83 -10.19 -14.60
CA LEU A 428 -18.23 -10.57 -15.88
C LEU A 428 -18.42 -9.49 -16.94
N GLU A 429 -19.61 -8.87 -16.98
CA GLU A 429 -19.93 -7.77 -17.89
C GLU A 429 -19.02 -6.55 -17.70
N ASP A 430 -18.69 -6.20 -16.46
CA ASP A 430 -17.75 -5.11 -16.15
C ASP A 430 -16.35 -5.41 -16.71
N ILE A 431 -15.89 -6.66 -16.60
CA ILE A 431 -14.57 -7.07 -17.11
C ILE A 431 -14.53 -6.96 -18.63
N VAL A 432 -15.60 -7.40 -19.31
CA VAL A 432 -15.74 -7.27 -20.77
C VAL A 432 -15.75 -5.80 -21.16
N HIS A 433 -16.54 -4.98 -20.47
CA HIS A 433 -16.63 -3.55 -20.72
C HIS A 433 -15.29 -2.83 -20.53
N ILE A 434 -14.51 -3.19 -19.49
CA ILE A 434 -13.12 -2.73 -19.30
C ILE A 434 -12.25 -3.10 -20.51
N GLY A 435 -12.37 -4.33 -21.01
CA GLY A 435 -11.59 -4.81 -22.16
C GLY A 435 -11.89 -4.07 -23.46
N GLU A 436 -13.14 -3.69 -23.68
CA GLU A 436 -13.58 -2.90 -24.84
C GLU A 436 -13.05 -1.47 -24.80
N HIS A 437 -13.04 -0.84 -23.63
CA HIS A 437 -12.70 0.59 -23.48
C HIS A 437 -11.21 0.83 -23.19
N CYS A 438 -10.47 -0.15 -22.68
CA CYS A 438 -9.08 0.01 -22.23
C CYS A 438 -8.05 -0.83 -23.04
N PRO A 439 -7.85 -0.58 -24.35
CA PRO A 439 -6.97 -1.41 -25.18
C PRO A 439 -5.48 -1.32 -24.80
N LEU A 440 -5.05 -0.23 -24.15
CA LEU A 440 -3.66 0.00 -23.74
C LEU A 440 -3.35 -0.48 -22.31
N LEU A 441 -4.28 -1.17 -21.66
CA LEU A 441 -4.18 -1.52 -20.25
C LEU A 441 -3.11 -2.58 -20.01
N GLU A 442 -2.10 -2.25 -19.20
CA GLU A 442 -0.98 -3.13 -18.87
C GLU A 442 -1.07 -3.71 -17.45
N ASN A 443 -1.72 -3.00 -16.54
CA ASN A 443 -1.78 -3.30 -15.11
C ASN A 443 -3.21 -3.18 -14.58
N LEU A 444 -3.80 -4.32 -14.24
CA LEU A 444 -5.17 -4.41 -13.74
C LEU A 444 -5.18 -4.95 -12.31
N LYS A 445 -5.95 -4.32 -11.45
CA LYS A 445 -6.28 -4.86 -10.13
C LYS A 445 -7.80 -4.83 -9.94
N LEU A 446 -8.37 -5.99 -9.62
CA LEU A 446 -9.81 -6.18 -9.43
C LEU A 446 -10.10 -7.05 -8.21
N ALA A 447 -11.35 -6.98 -7.75
CA ALA A 447 -11.91 -7.97 -6.85
C ALA A 447 -13.01 -8.75 -7.59
N ILE A 448 -12.90 -10.07 -7.57
CA ILE A 448 -13.86 -10.97 -8.23
C ILE A 448 -14.39 -11.97 -7.21
N HIS A 449 -15.59 -12.47 -7.41
CA HIS A 449 -16.15 -13.50 -6.55
C HIS A 449 -15.47 -14.85 -6.79
N ARG A 450 -15.13 -15.55 -5.70
CA ARG A 450 -14.73 -16.95 -5.75
C ARG A 450 -15.98 -17.81 -5.62
N SER A 451 -16.22 -18.68 -6.60
CA SER A 451 -17.40 -19.57 -6.65
C SER A 451 -16.97 -21.02 -6.81
N LYS A 452 -16.06 -21.47 -5.93
CA LYS A 452 -15.55 -22.85 -5.89
C LYS A 452 -14.94 -23.34 -7.21
N GLY A 453 -14.53 -22.44 -8.10
CA GLY A 453 -13.90 -22.77 -9.37
C GLY A 453 -14.88 -23.10 -10.49
N ASP A 454 -16.15 -22.73 -10.36
CA ASP A 454 -17.15 -22.97 -11.40
C ASP A 454 -16.83 -22.28 -12.74
N GLY A 455 -17.63 -22.59 -13.76
CA GLY A 455 -17.44 -22.05 -15.10
C GLY A 455 -17.58 -20.52 -15.17
N ALA A 456 -18.36 -19.91 -14.28
CA ALA A 456 -18.52 -18.46 -14.22
C ALA A 456 -17.22 -17.79 -13.72
N GLU A 457 -16.57 -18.36 -12.72
CA GLU A 457 -15.27 -17.90 -12.24
C GLU A 457 -14.18 -18.04 -13.32
N VAL A 458 -14.16 -19.18 -14.02
CA VAL A 458 -13.24 -19.42 -15.14
C VAL A 458 -13.49 -18.44 -16.28
N ALA A 459 -14.75 -18.12 -16.59
CA ALA A 459 -15.10 -17.13 -17.59
C ALA A 459 -14.59 -15.72 -17.20
N ALA A 460 -14.65 -15.34 -15.93
CA ALA A 460 -14.09 -14.08 -15.45
C ALA A 460 -12.56 -14.01 -15.66
N TYR A 461 -11.83 -15.08 -15.35
CA TYR A 461 -10.38 -15.13 -15.61
C TYR A 461 -10.06 -15.00 -17.10
N LYS A 462 -10.82 -15.70 -17.96
CA LYS A 462 -10.66 -15.61 -19.42
C LYS A 462 -11.00 -14.21 -19.95
N ALA A 463 -12.04 -13.57 -19.44
CA ALA A 463 -12.41 -12.20 -19.81
C ALA A 463 -11.32 -11.19 -19.40
N ILE A 464 -10.65 -11.38 -18.27
CA ILE A 464 -9.46 -10.58 -17.93
C ILE A 464 -8.34 -10.79 -18.97
N GLY A 465 -8.21 -12.02 -19.45
CA GLY A 465 -7.28 -12.41 -20.51
C GLY A 465 -7.51 -11.71 -21.84
N SER A 466 -8.76 -11.42 -22.20
CA SER A 466 -9.09 -10.85 -23.51
C SER A 466 -8.49 -9.46 -23.75
N ILE A 467 -8.04 -8.79 -22.69
CA ILE A 467 -7.37 -7.50 -22.74
C ILE A 467 -5.94 -7.68 -23.32
N PRO A 468 -5.66 -7.15 -24.53
CA PRO A 468 -4.48 -7.54 -25.32
C PRO A 468 -3.16 -7.06 -24.68
N GLY A 469 -3.15 -5.84 -24.14
CA GLY A 469 -1.98 -5.22 -23.52
C GLY A 469 -1.65 -5.73 -22.12
N LEU A 470 -2.50 -6.59 -21.52
CA LEU A 470 -2.44 -6.87 -20.09
C LEU A 470 -1.26 -7.77 -19.72
N ARG A 471 -0.39 -7.26 -18.84
CA ARG A 471 0.85 -7.93 -18.40
C ARG A 471 0.91 -8.21 -16.92
N ARG A 472 0.24 -7.40 -16.10
CA ARG A 472 0.28 -7.50 -14.64
C ARG A 472 -1.13 -7.50 -14.09
N VAL A 473 -1.49 -8.55 -13.37
CA VAL A 473 -2.80 -8.71 -12.75
C VAL A 473 -2.64 -8.85 -11.24
N SER A 474 -3.49 -8.17 -10.48
CA SER A 474 -3.65 -8.40 -9.04
C SER A 474 -5.12 -8.71 -8.74
N LEU A 475 -5.42 -9.92 -8.33
CA LEU A 475 -6.77 -10.37 -8.01
C LEU A 475 -6.97 -10.44 -6.51
N ASN A 476 -8.12 -9.92 -6.10
CA ASN A 476 -8.67 -10.16 -4.80
C ASN A 476 -9.88 -11.09 -4.93
N LEU A 477 -9.76 -12.31 -4.44
CA LEU A 477 -10.83 -13.29 -4.48
C LEU A 477 -11.76 -13.07 -3.28
N LEU A 478 -12.96 -12.60 -3.55
CA LEU A 478 -14.01 -12.37 -2.55
C LEU A 478 -14.63 -13.72 -2.20
N ALA A 479 -14.27 -14.22 -1.02
CA ALA A 479 -14.54 -15.59 -0.62
C ALA A 479 -15.84 -15.76 0.20
N THR A 480 -16.46 -14.66 0.64
CA THR A 480 -17.69 -14.67 1.42
C THR A 480 -18.85 -14.04 0.64
N LYS A 481 -20.04 -14.63 0.76
CA LYS A 481 -21.30 -14.01 0.35
C LYS A 481 -21.75 -13.07 1.45
N ILE A 482 -22.08 -11.83 1.09
CA ILE A 482 -22.73 -10.89 2.00
C ILE A 482 -24.18 -10.83 1.55
N ALA A 483 -25.12 -11.08 2.47
CA ALA A 483 -26.53 -10.94 2.18
C ALA A 483 -26.83 -9.46 1.85
N PRO A 484 -27.56 -9.16 0.77
CA PRO A 484 -27.91 -7.78 0.45
C PRO A 484 -28.76 -7.17 1.58
N HIS A 485 -28.43 -5.95 2.00
CA HIS A 485 -29.10 -5.21 3.08
C HIS A 485 -30.58 -4.86 2.80
N HIS A 486 -31.17 -5.29 1.69
CA HIS A 486 -32.53 -4.94 1.29
C HIS A 486 -33.60 -5.97 1.67
N GLU A 487 -33.21 -7.07 2.32
CA GLU A 487 -34.15 -7.97 2.96
C GLU A 487 -33.85 -7.99 4.47
N THR A 488 -34.01 -6.84 5.14
CA THR A 488 -34.56 -6.95 6.49
C THR A 488 -35.96 -7.51 6.30
N PRO A 489 -36.23 -8.76 6.68
CA PRO A 489 -37.61 -9.19 6.72
C PRO A 489 -38.28 -8.26 7.73
N SER A 490 -39.43 -7.74 7.35
CA SER A 490 -40.32 -6.99 8.25
C SER A 490 -40.67 -7.78 9.53
N ASP A 491 -40.29 -9.06 9.58
CA ASP A 491 -40.34 -9.96 10.71
C ASP A 491 -38.92 -10.41 11.13
N LEU A 492 -38.57 -10.25 12.41
CA LEU A 492 -37.31 -10.75 13.01
C LEU A 492 -37.20 -12.30 13.03
N THR A 493 -38.12 -12.99 12.36
CA THR A 493 -38.26 -14.45 12.33
C THR A 493 -37.97 -15.05 10.96
N THR A 494 -37.80 -14.23 9.91
CA THR A 494 -37.54 -14.74 8.55
C THR A 494 -36.04 -14.77 8.30
N HIS A 495 -35.44 -15.95 8.40
CA HIS A 495 -34.03 -16.14 8.05
C HIS A 495 -33.87 -16.15 6.52
N PRO A 496 -32.80 -15.56 5.94
CA PRO A 496 -32.59 -15.55 4.49
C PRO A 496 -32.64 -16.98 3.92
N GLU A 497 -33.45 -17.18 2.89
CA GLU A 497 -33.66 -18.50 2.27
C GLU A 497 -32.35 -19.06 1.70
N ILE A 498 -32.07 -20.32 2.03
CA ILE A 498 -30.88 -21.07 1.61
C ILE A 498 -30.98 -21.38 0.12
N PRO A 499 -29.91 -21.16 -0.68
CA PRO A 499 -29.81 -21.83 -1.97
C PRO A 499 -29.66 -23.33 -1.73
N ASN A 500 -30.75 -24.08 -1.85
CA ASN A 500 -30.79 -25.53 -1.75
C ASN A 500 -29.97 -26.15 -2.90
N GLY A 501 -28.66 -26.33 -2.68
CA GLY A 501 -27.84 -27.16 -3.54
C GLY A 501 -28.16 -28.64 -3.35
N PRO A 502 -28.14 -29.48 -4.40
CA PRO A 502 -28.46 -30.91 -4.33
C PRO A 502 -27.49 -31.75 -3.47
N THR A 503 -26.43 -31.14 -2.92
CA THR A 503 -25.41 -31.76 -2.07
C THR A 503 -25.49 -31.36 -0.59
N CYS A 504 -26.49 -30.57 -0.17
CA CYS A 504 -26.62 -30.05 1.19
C CYS A 504 -27.20 -31.12 2.15
N ASP A 505 -26.41 -31.62 3.08
CA ASP A 505 -26.83 -32.63 4.06
C ASP A 505 -27.54 -32.00 5.30
N GLU A 506 -28.04 -32.82 6.23
CA GLU A 506 -28.66 -32.30 7.46
C GLU A 506 -27.67 -31.51 8.32
N PHE A 507 -26.37 -31.83 8.27
CA PHE A 507 -25.35 -31.15 9.05
C PHE A 507 -25.09 -29.72 8.54
N ASP A 508 -25.10 -29.53 7.22
CA ASP A 508 -24.93 -28.22 6.58
C ASP A 508 -26.05 -27.23 6.93
N LYS A 509 -27.25 -27.74 7.23
CA LYS A 509 -28.44 -26.95 7.59
C LYS A 509 -28.46 -26.54 9.06
N LEU A 510 -27.64 -27.15 9.92
CA LEU A 510 -27.58 -26.81 11.34
C LEU A 510 -26.90 -25.45 11.55
N TYR A 511 -27.48 -24.64 12.44
CA TYR A 511 -26.87 -23.41 12.91
C TYR A 511 -25.59 -23.72 13.70
N PHE A 512 -24.53 -22.94 13.46
CA PHE A 512 -23.21 -23.12 14.10
C PHE A 512 -23.24 -23.06 15.63
N TYR A 513 -24.30 -22.48 16.21
CA TYR A 513 -24.41 -22.17 17.64
C TYR A 513 -25.55 -22.85 18.40
N ASP A 514 -26.12 -23.94 17.89
CA ASP A 514 -27.22 -24.67 18.55
C ASP A 514 -26.84 -25.32 19.92
N ARG A 515 -25.68 -24.98 20.51
CA ARG A 515 -25.13 -25.56 21.76
C ARG A 515 -24.62 -24.57 22.82
N PHE A 516 -24.73 -23.24 22.62
CA PHE A 516 -24.39 -22.24 23.64
C PHE A 516 -25.50 -21.18 23.76
N PRO A 517 -25.81 -20.68 24.99
CA PRO A 517 -26.87 -19.70 25.16
C PRO A 517 -26.54 -18.40 24.40
N PRO A 518 -27.55 -17.72 23.82
CA PRO A 518 -27.33 -16.52 23.03
C PRO A 518 -26.68 -15.44 23.90
N ILE A 519 -25.46 -15.06 23.56
CA ILE A 519 -24.81 -13.89 24.16
C ILE A 519 -25.56 -12.66 23.61
N THR A 520 -26.46 -12.11 24.44
CA THR A 520 -27.19 -10.84 24.30
C THR A 520 -27.26 -10.25 22.87
N LEU A 521 -28.34 -10.61 22.17
CA LEU A 521 -28.86 -10.02 20.92
C LEU A 521 -29.26 -8.54 21.08
N ASN A 522 -28.35 -7.68 21.53
CA ASN A 522 -28.59 -6.23 21.56
C ASN A 522 -28.03 -5.50 20.33
N ASP A 523 -27.47 -6.22 19.36
CA ASP A 523 -27.03 -5.65 18.08
C ASP A 523 -28.04 -6.04 16.98
N PRO A 524 -28.90 -5.11 16.52
CA PRO A 524 -29.89 -5.37 15.47
C PRO A 524 -29.17 -5.62 14.15
N GLY A 525 -28.78 -6.88 13.94
CA GLY A 525 -28.05 -7.33 12.77
C GLY A 525 -27.44 -8.72 12.91
N SER A 526 -27.12 -9.21 14.12
CA SER A 526 -26.34 -10.45 14.26
C SER A 526 -27.02 -11.68 13.62
N PHE A 527 -26.42 -12.21 12.56
CA PHE A 527 -26.82 -13.45 11.89
C PHE A 527 -26.01 -14.64 12.41
N ILE A 528 -26.68 -15.74 12.78
CA ILE A 528 -26.01 -17.01 13.11
C ILE A 528 -25.83 -17.82 11.82
N PRO A 529 -24.59 -18.08 11.39
CA PRO A 529 -24.37 -18.82 10.16
C PRO A 529 -24.65 -20.31 10.33
N HIS A 530 -25.06 -20.94 9.23
CA HIS A 530 -25.19 -22.40 9.16
C HIS A 530 -23.85 -23.05 8.86
N ASN A 531 -23.67 -24.31 9.24
CA ASN A 531 -22.42 -25.04 9.00
C ASN A 531 -22.04 -25.06 7.51
N GLY A 532 -23.00 -25.23 6.61
CA GLY A 532 -22.75 -25.23 5.16
C GLY A 532 -22.23 -23.89 4.63
N GLN A 533 -22.62 -22.77 5.24
CA GLN A 533 -22.09 -21.44 4.90
C GLN A 533 -20.64 -21.30 5.36
N ILE A 534 -20.30 -21.89 6.51
CA ILE A 534 -18.92 -21.92 7.02
C ILE A 534 -18.06 -22.81 6.13
N CYS A 535 -18.55 -24.00 5.74
CA CYS A 535 -17.91 -24.87 4.76
C CYS A 535 -17.63 -24.14 3.44
N GLU A 536 -18.64 -23.46 2.87
CA GLU A 536 -18.47 -22.68 1.63
C GLU A 536 -17.41 -21.58 1.79
N ALA A 537 -17.41 -20.87 2.90
CA ALA A 537 -16.43 -19.84 3.17
C ALA A 537 -15.02 -20.42 3.33
N PHE A 538 -14.84 -21.57 4.00
CA PHE A 538 -13.55 -22.26 4.08
C PHE A 538 -13.04 -22.65 2.68
N ILE A 539 -13.89 -23.25 1.86
CA ILE A 539 -13.56 -23.66 0.49
C ILE A 539 -13.13 -22.46 -0.36
N ASN A 540 -13.87 -21.35 -0.30
CA ASN A 540 -13.58 -20.18 -1.11
C ASN A 540 -12.38 -19.37 -0.58
N ASN A 541 -12.07 -19.43 0.72
CA ASN A 541 -10.89 -18.77 1.28
C ASN A 541 -9.62 -19.60 1.08
N ALA A 542 -9.72 -20.92 0.88
CA ALA A 542 -8.58 -21.80 0.65
C ALA A 542 -7.89 -21.49 -0.68
N LEU A 543 -6.67 -20.97 -0.60
CA LEU A 543 -5.85 -20.60 -1.76
C LEU A 543 -4.43 -21.12 -1.59
N ASP A 544 -4.12 -22.25 -2.23
CA ASP A 544 -2.75 -22.79 -2.26
C ASP A 544 -2.02 -22.39 -3.57
N GLY A 545 -0.77 -22.84 -3.68
CA GLY A 545 0.06 -22.58 -4.86
C GLY A 545 -0.41 -23.28 -6.13
N ALA A 546 -1.18 -24.37 -6.03
CA ALA A 546 -1.72 -25.08 -7.19
C ALA A 546 -2.90 -24.32 -7.80
N LEU A 547 -3.87 -23.86 -6.99
CA LEU A 547 -4.95 -23.01 -7.48
C LEU A 547 -4.42 -21.68 -8.01
N ALA A 548 -3.45 -21.06 -7.33
CA ALA A 548 -2.83 -19.83 -7.81
C ALA A 548 -2.20 -19.99 -9.21
N GLN A 549 -1.62 -21.17 -9.52
CA GLN A 549 -1.13 -21.51 -10.86
C GLN A 549 -2.26 -21.74 -11.86
N GLN A 550 -3.33 -22.44 -11.48
CA GLN A 550 -4.48 -22.65 -12.36
C GLN A 550 -5.11 -21.31 -12.77
N VAL A 551 -5.28 -20.38 -11.82
CA VAL A 551 -5.73 -19.00 -12.11
C VAL A 551 -4.75 -18.29 -13.05
N PHE A 552 -3.43 -18.41 -12.82
CA PHE A 552 -2.43 -17.82 -13.70
C PHE A 552 -2.54 -18.31 -15.14
N TRP A 553 -2.83 -19.59 -15.38
CA TRP A 553 -2.97 -20.15 -16.73
C TRP A 553 -4.35 -19.92 -17.35
N SER A 554 -5.39 -19.81 -16.54
CA SER A 554 -6.74 -19.48 -17.01
C SER A 554 -6.81 -18.11 -17.67
N ILE A 555 -6.09 -17.11 -17.15
CA ILE A 555 -6.09 -15.76 -17.71
C ILE A 555 -5.52 -15.72 -19.15
N PRO A 556 -4.27 -16.17 -19.44
CA PRO A 556 -3.75 -16.22 -20.81
C PRO A 556 -4.59 -17.07 -21.78
N SER A 557 -5.39 -18.03 -21.31
CA SER A 557 -6.25 -18.81 -22.21
C SER A 557 -7.36 -18.00 -22.88
N GLY A 558 -7.66 -16.79 -22.35
CA GLY A 558 -8.57 -15.83 -23.00
C GLY A 558 -7.87 -14.78 -23.86
N LYS A 559 -6.53 -14.80 -23.97
CA LYS A 559 -5.79 -13.81 -24.76
C LYS A 559 -5.92 -14.06 -26.26
N PRO A 560 -6.13 -13.01 -27.09
CA PRO A 560 -5.94 -13.09 -28.54
C PRO A 560 -4.50 -13.49 -28.92
N ASP A 561 -4.33 -14.18 -30.05
CA ASP A 561 -3.06 -14.77 -30.51
C ASP A 561 -1.87 -13.79 -30.64
N SER A 562 -2.13 -12.49 -30.77
CA SER A 562 -1.12 -11.42 -30.90
C SER A 562 -0.85 -10.64 -29.60
N SER A 563 -1.43 -11.08 -28.48
CA SER A 563 -1.37 -10.36 -27.21
C SER A 563 -0.04 -10.54 -26.49
N LEU A 564 0.33 -9.55 -25.68
CA LEU A 564 1.48 -9.67 -24.79
C LEU A 564 1.19 -10.72 -23.71
N PRO A 565 2.19 -11.57 -23.36
CA PRO A 565 2.00 -12.60 -22.35
C PRO A 565 1.78 -11.98 -20.97
N LEU A 566 0.98 -12.67 -20.14
CA LEU A 566 0.89 -12.35 -18.73
C LEU A 566 2.26 -12.59 -18.07
N GLU A 567 2.80 -11.55 -17.43
CA GLU A 567 4.12 -11.56 -16.80
C GLU A 567 4.03 -11.82 -15.29
N ARG A 568 2.97 -11.35 -14.64
CA ARG A 568 2.82 -11.40 -13.19
C ARG A 568 1.37 -11.47 -12.77
N LEU A 569 1.05 -12.43 -11.91
CA LEU A 569 -0.19 -12.49 -11.15
C LEU A 569 0.14 -12.33 -9.66
N LYS A 570 -0.60 -11.47 -8.98
CA LYS A 570 -0.77 -11.54 -7.53
C LYS A 570 -2.19 -11.99 -7.26
N VAL A 571 -2.37 -12.97 -6.41
CA VAL A 571 -3.69 -13.46 -6.03
C VAL A 571 -3.73 -13.65 -4.52
N GLN A 572 -4.80 -13.17 -3.92
CA GLN A 572 -5.07 -13.31 -2.50
C GLN A 572 -6.58 -13.45 -2.31
N THR A 573 -6.98 -14.10 -1.25
CA THR A 573 -8.36 -14.06 -0.78
C THR A 573 -8.54 -12.88 0.18
N THR A 574 -9.71 -12.25 0.14
CA THR A 574 -10.14 -11.31 1.19
C THR A 574 -11.45 -11.81 1.77
N GLY A 575 -11.42 -12.03 3.08
CA GLY A 575 -12.52 -12.60 3.85
C GLY A 575 -12.21 -12.81 5.34
N GLY A 576 -11.08 -12.30 5.85
CA GLY A 576 -10.86 -12.22 7.31
C GLY A 576 -11.75 -11.16 7.95
N PRO A 577 -11.55 -10.84 9.24
CA PRO A 577 -12.43 -11.14 10.39
C PRO A 577 -13.95 -10.84 10.21
N VAL A 578 -14.52 -10.97 9.01
CA VAL A 578 -15.87 -10.55 8.65
C VAL A 578 -16.57 -11.69 7.93
N PHE A 579 -17.33 -12.45 8.69
CA PHE A 579 -18.25 -13.45 8.16
C PHE A 579 -19.62 -12.79 7.99
N TYR A 580 -20.10 -12.61 6.75
CA TYR A 580 -21.42 -12.03 6.46
C TYR A 580 -21.68 -10.63 7.06
N GLY A 581 -20.64 -9.82 7.28
CA GLY A 581 -20.79 -8.47 7.86
C GLY A 581 -20.83 -8.42 9.39
N PHE A 582 -20.60 -9.55 10.09
CA PHE A 582 -20.71 -9.64 11.55
C PHE A 582 -19.41 -10.08 12.23
N ARG A 583 -19.33 -9.78 13.54
CA ARG A 583 -18.24 -10.18 14.42
C ARG A 583 -18.19 -11.71 14.49
N GLU A 584 -17.06 -12.28 14.06
CA GLU A 584 -16.93 -13.72 13.86
C GLU A 584 -17.14 -14.55 15.13
N PRO A 585 -17.73 -15.76 14.98
CA PRO A 585 -17.66 -16.81 16.00
C PRO A 585 -16.21 -17.15 16.42
N PRO A 586 -15.92 -17.46 17.70
CA PRO A 586 -14.60 -17.92 18.12
C PRO A 586 -14.16 -19.17 17.32
N GLY A 587 -12.93 -19.17 16.82
CA GLY A 587 -12.31 -20.29 16.10
C GLY A 587 -12.46 -20.30 14.57
N ILE A 588 -13.43 -19.58 13.98
CA ILE A 588 -13.55 -19.50 12.50
C ILE A 588 -12.39 -18.70 11.89
N SER A 589 -12.03 -17.57 12.52
CA SER A 589 -10.88 -16.74 12.12
C SER A 589 -9.59 -17.55 12.01
N GLU A 590 -9.36 -18.50 12.92
CA GLU A 590 -8.13 -19.30 12.96
C GLU A 590 -7.96 -20.11 11.68
N VAL A 591 -9.01 -20.82 11.27
CA VAL A 591 -9.03 -21.56 10.00
C VAL A 591 -8.92 -20.61 8.81
N MET A 592 -9.72 -19.53 8.80
CA MET A 592 -9.71 -18.56 7.69
C MET A 592 -8.33 -17.95 7.47
N TRP A 593 -7.62 -17.56 8.53
CA TRP A 593 -6.28 -16.98 8.43
C TRP A 593 -5.24 -17.97 7.94
N GLU A 594 -5.42 -19.26 8.25
CA GLU A 594 -4.52 -20.33 7.83
C GLU A 594 -4.72 -20.67 6.36
N VAL A 595 -5.96 -20.81 5.88
CA VAL A 595 -6.25 -21.19 4.50
C VAL A 595 -6.19 -20.01 3.51
N SER A 596 -6.36 -18.77 3.99
CA SER A 596 -6.29 -17.53 3.19
C SER A 596 -4.86 -17.09 2.89
N ARG A 597 -4.13 -17.88 2.10
CA ARG A 597 -2.77 -17.52 1.69
C ARG A 597 -2.78 -16.47 0.57
N SER A 598 -1.61 -15.88 0.32
CA SER A 598 -1.41 -14.91 -0.76
C SER A 598 -0.23 -15.32 -1.60
N TRP A 599 -0.39 -15.32 -2.92
CA TRP A 599 0.59 -15.83 -3.86
C TRP A 599 0.96 -14.80 -4.91
N GLU A 600 2.21 -14.88 -5.35
CA GLU A 600 2.74 -14.18 -6.51
C GLU A 600 3.29 -15.22 -7.48
N ILE A 601 2.76 -15.20 -8.70
CA ILE A 601 3.26 -15.99 -9.82
C ILE A 601 3.92 -15.01 -10.79
N LYS A 602 5.14 -15.32 -11.19
CA LYS A 602 5.87 -14.58 -12.23
C LYS A 602 6.27 -15.53 -13.32
N ARG A 603 6.13 -15.09 -14.56
CA ARG A 603 6.79 -15.77 -15.67
C ARG A 603 8.30 -15.68 -15.49
N ASN A 604 9.02 -16.74 -15.83
CA ASN A 604 10.48 -16.72 -15.80
C ASN A 604 10.97 -15.56 -16.68
N SER A 605 11.98 -14.82 -16.21
CA SER A 605 12.55 -13.70 -16.94
C SER A 605 13.51 -14.15 -18.04
N ARG A 606 13.97 -15.41 -18.01
CA ARG A 606 14.85 -15.97 -19.02
C ARG A 606 14.09 -16.30 -20.30
N ASP A 607 14.62 -15.88 -21.45
CA ASP A 607 14.02 -16.10 -22.77
C ASP A 607 13.92 -17.58 -23.15
N ASP A 608 14.91 -18.40 -22.76
CA ASP A 608 14.97 -19.85 -23.02
C ASP A 608 14.03 -20.68 -22.13
N SER A 609 13.54 -20.08 -21.04
CA SER A 609 12.68 -20.73 -20.05
C SER A 609 11.38 -19.97 -19.81
N ARG A 610 10.90 -19.14 -20.77
CA ARG A 610 9.68 -18.31 -20.61
C ARG A 610 8.39 -19.09 -20.31
N GLN A 611 8.40 -20.40 -20.53
CA GLN A 611 7.30 -21.29 -20.18
C GLN A 611 7.28 -21.67 -18.70
N GLU A 612 8.42 -21.55 -18.02
CA GLU A 612 8.52 -21.75 -16.59
C GLU A 612 7.92 -20.58 -15.82
N ILE A 613 7.35 -20.88 -14.66
CA ILE A 613 6.80 -19.90 -13.74
C ILE A 613 7.46 -20.03 -12.38
N VAL A 614 7.67 -18.88 -11.74
CA VAL A 614 8.15 -18.79 -10.36
C VAL A 614 6.95 -18.50 -9.48
N VAL A 615 6.64 -19.44 -8.59
CA VAL A 615 5.51 -19.36 -7.66
C VAL A 615 6.05 -19.05 -6.27
N ARG A 616 5.57 -17.96 -5.67
CA ARG A 616 6.05 -17.50 -4.36
C ARG A 616 4.90 -17.06 -3.48
N GLU A 617 4.84 -17.58 -2.26
CA GLU A 617 3.94 -17.09 -1.23
C GLU A 617 4.39 -15.70 -0.74
N LEU A 618 3.48 -14.73 -0.64
CA LEU A 618 3.79 -13.33 -0.32
C LEU A 618 3.76 -13.01 1.19
N LYS A 619 2.99 -13.76 1.99
CA LYS A 619 2.82 -13.50 3.41
C LYS A 619 2.56 -14.79 4.18
N ARG A 620 3.59 -15.32 4.84
CA ARG A 620 3.46 -16.32 5.88
C ARG A 620 3.18 -15.63 7.22
N LYS A 621 2.02 -14.99 7.38
CA LYS A 621 1.56 -14.58 8.73
C LYS A 621 1.07 -15.85 9.43
N ARG A 622 2.00 -16.72 9.86
CA ARG A 622 1.65 -17.74 10.85
C ARG A 622 1.15 -17.01 12.08
N TRP A 623 -0.08 -17.30 12.47
CA TRP A 623 -0.56 -16.89 13.78
C TRP A 623 0.38 -17.54 14.79
N LYS A 624 1.27 -16.75 15.41
CA LYS A 624 2.18 -17.23 16.45
C LYS A 624 1.37 -17.41 17.72
N ARG A 625 0.90 -18.63 17.99
CA ARG A 625 0.63 -19.19 19.33
C ARG A 625 0.46 -20.71 19.22
N ASP A 626 0.68 -21.37 20.37
CA ASP A 626 0.90 -22.81 20.61
C ASP A 626 0.07 -23.78 19.76
N ASN A 627 0.51 -25.04 19.73
CA ASN A 627 -0.17 -26.25 19.24
C ASN A 627 -1.63 -26.44 19.77
N SER A 628 -2.52 -25.47 19.61
CA SER A 628 -3.91 -25.55 20.05
C SER A 628 -4.71 -26.27 18.97
N ALA A 629 -5.28 -27.41 19.34
CA ALA A 629 -6.29 -28.10 18.55
C ALA A 629 -7.49 -27.16 18.28
N LEU A 630 -8.13 -27.32 17.12
CA LEU A 630 -9.38 -26.63 16.81
C LEU A 630 -10.45 -26.98 17.86
N ILE A 631 -11.34 -26.02 18.15
CA ILE A 631 -12.52 -26.28 18.98
C ILE A 631 -13.35 -27.40 18.32
N PRO A 632 -13.91 -28.39 19.06
CA PRO A 632 -14.56 -29.56 18.46
C PRO A 632 -15.65 -29.28 17.41
N SER A 633 -16.39 -28.16 17.55
CA SER A 633 -17.38 -27.74 16.56
C SER A 633 -16.75 -27.27 15.25
N ILE A 634 -15.64 -26.52 15.32
CA ILE A 634 -14.87 -26.06 14.16
C ILE A 634 -14.11 -27.23 13.54
N ASP A 635 -13.50 -28.11 14.36
CA ASP A 635 -12.84 -29.31 13.87
C ASP A 635 -13.82 -30.15 13.05
N ARG A 636 -15.03 -30.42 13.57
CA ARG A 636 -16.04 -31.17 12.81
C ARG A 636 -16.33 -30.56 11.44
N ILE A 637 -16.53 -29.23 11.36
CA ILE A 637 -16.77 -28.54 10.08
C ILE A 637 -15.55 -28.60 9.17
N PHE A 638 -14.36 -28.33 9.72
CA PHE A 638 -13.10 -28.42 8.99
C PHE A 638 -12.90 -29.83 8.40
N ARG A 639 -13.18 -30.88 9.19
CA ARG A 639 -13.06 -32.28 8.77
C ARG A 639 -14.10 -32.73 7.77
N THR A 640 -15.27 -32.10 7.74
CA THR A 640 -16.26 -32.28 6.66
C THR A 640 -15.70 -31.79 5.32
N VAL A 641 -14.92 -30.70 5.32
CA VAL A 641 -14.30 -30.14 4.12
C VAL A 641 -13.00 -30.88 3.77
N TRP A 642 -12.12 -31.09 4.76
CA TRP A 642 -10.81 -31.74 4.63
C TRP A 642 -10.65 -32.89 5.64
N PRO A 643 -10.91 -34.14 5.22
CA PRO A 643 -10.65 -35.31 6.05
C PRO A 643 -9.18 -35.40 6.47
N ALA A 644 -8.92 -35.98 7.65
CA ALA A 644 -7.55 -36.16 8.14
C ALA A 644 -6.73 -37.07 7.20
N LYS A 645 -5.46 -36.71 6.98
CA LYS A 645 -4.53 -37.56 6.23
C LYS A 645 -4.28 -38.85 7.03
N LEU A 646 -4.37 -40.00 6.36
CA LEU A 646 -4.30 -41.34 6.96
C LEU A 646 -2.88 -41.77 7.40
N GLU A 647 -1.87 -40.89 7.33
CA GLU A 647 -0.49 -41.26 7.66
C GLU A 647 -0.30 -41.40 9.18
N GLU A 648 0.42 -42.45 9.60
CA GLU A 648 0.74 -42.77 11.00
C GLU A 648 1.61 -41.69 11.64
N GLY A 649 0.97 -40.63 12.11
CA GLY A 649 1.58 -39.51 12.82
C GLY A 649 0.54 -38.46 13.17
N VAL A 650 0.79 -37.66 14.21
CA VAL A 650 -0.06 -36.50 14.52
C VAL A 650 0.21 -35.44 13.43
N THR A 651 -0.50 -35.52 12.30
CA THR A 651 -0.53 -34.42 11.33
C THR A 651 -1.33 -33.29 11.95
N ASN A 652 -0.80 -32.08 11.89
CA ASN A 652 -1.55 -30.94 12.36
C ASN A 652 -2.64 -30.60 11.35
N TRP A 653 -3.81 -30.18 11.82
CA TRP A 653 -4.95 -29.85 10.94
C TRP A 653 -4.59 -28.82 9.86
N TRP A 654 -3.65 -27.91 10.14
CA TRP A 654 -3.19 -26.89 9.19
C TRP A 654 -2.37 -27.44 8.02
N ASP A 655 -1.96 -28.71 8.05
CA ASP A 655 -1.29 -29.38 6.93
C ASP A 655 -2.27 -30.19 6.06
N ASP A 656 -3.54 -30.34 6.48
CA ASP A 656 -4.52 -31.22 5.81
C ASP A 656 -5.35 -30.51 4.73
N TRP A 657 -5.40 -29.17 4.76
CA TRP A 657 -6.20 -28.40 3.81
C TRP A 657 -5.52 -28.29 2.43
N HIS A 658 -6.34 -28.14 1.41
CA HIS A 658 -5.95 -27.79 0.04
C HIS A 658 -7.09 -26.99 -0.62
N SER A 659 -6.78 -26.26 -1.67
CA SER A 659 -7.79 -25.50 -2.40
C SER A 659 -8.57 -26.36 -3.40
N TRP A 660 -9.81 -25.97 -3.68
CA TRP A 660 -10.60 -26.59 -4.75
C TRP A 660 -10.08 -26.13 -6.11
N PRO A 661 -9.86 -27.04 -7.07
CA PRO A 661 -9.36 -26.67 -8.40
C PRO A 661 -10.41 -25.86 -9.18
N LEU A 662 -9.96 -25.20 -10.25
CA LEU A 662 -10.84 -24.64 -11.26
C LEU A 662 -11.48 -25.78 -12.06
N SER A 663 -12.74 -25.58 -12.45
CA SER A 663 -13.44 -26.48 -13.35
C SER A 663 -12.71 -26.53 -14.70
N THR A 664 -12.34 -27.75 -15.09
CA THR A 664 -11.99 -28.05 -16.46
C THR A 664 -13.31 -28.13 -17.22
N LEU A 665 -13.74 -27.04 -17.83
CA LEU A 665 -14.79 -27.12 -18.84
C LEU A 665 -14.29 -28.13 -19.89
N ASP A 666 -14.92 -29.30 -19.96
CA ASP A 666 -14.79 -30.18 -21.12
C ASP A 666 -15.13 -29.33 -22.35
N THR A 667 -14.14 -29.21 -23.24
CA THR A 667 -14.17 -28.42 -24.47
C THR A 667 -15.34 -28.75 -25.38
#